data_AF-A0A4U8Q269-F1
#
_entry.id   AF-A0A4U8Q269-F1
#
_cell.length_a   1.000
_cell.length_b   1.000
_cell.length_c   1.000
_cell.angle_alpha   90.00
_cell.angle_beta   90.00
_cell.angle_gamma   90.00
#
_symmetry.space_group_name_H-M   'P 1'
#
loop_
_entity.id
_entity.type
_entity.pdbx_description
1 polymer ?
#
loop_
_entity_poly.entity_id
_entity_poly.type
_entity_poly.pdbx_seq_one_letter_code
_entity_poly.pdbx_strand_id
1 'polypeptide(L)'
;MYAKLALRNVRRSLGDYAVYVLTLILSITLIFAYNSLLFSDAIASFNKLMGQMMSILLCVTIMVVLILGWLISYITRFIFEQRSREFACYMTMGMERRTMSRLFLTEQLIIGISTLFVGIVLGNFFYLVLSQVIFRMFDKSYYMDLSFQLPAVGLTVLCFFIMFALSLQRQNKILKKIRIKELMHYERKNEKSSTNKGKHIKAKLILAVLTGIFGILCLGTAFVQKLSGFFGIFLLVSGVLLQGISLLLFYRHLSENILIRYKKNEKRRLHHLNIFFYRQLTGRLKTNGKQMGVISILLLLTLLGLGGAAFMANSYETSLAKSVPFDIEVSERYGTLDIESCRDFVRQRSTVTTEHSYHIYRLNDSEIIATLLKKKRSEENEFEDLADSQNKDRAIRLSDYNALLKMLGRETVSLKTDEYYIQTDEEYYAGKFEKALPTLTTEGKEYKLKAVQKSDFAQNMINESGTNTGSILVLPDETLNTLTGERQCYFAMTADREQTEYKYELRQFLEEKKVSEGASFIAVYTYAGEKSELQAIYMMLAFICCYAAFICIFICATILAVQLLSSSKKYRYQYEQLQRMGAGDVEIRRQIWKQTLVYFAVPIMLPFLFVIIYVAGISYFSPVVSKTLLLSFAGANGIFLFIYGCYFIITCLQYQKNVLQQQKKLHLRNLL
;
A
#
# COMPACT_ATOMS: atom_id res chain seq x y z
N MET A 1 -16.10 46.28 8.62
CA MET A 1 -17.50 45.76 8.60
C MET A 1 -17.59 44.30 8.16
N TYR A 2 -17.13 43.92 6.96
CA TYR A 2 -17.26 42.55 6.43
C TYR A 2 -16.53 41.45 7.23
N ALA A 3 -15.33 41.71 7.75
CA ALA A 3 -14.62 40.76 8.61
C ALA A 3 -15.35 40.48 9.94
N LYS A 4 -15.97 41.51 10.55
CA LYS A 4 -16.79 41.37 11.77
C LYS A 4 -18.05 40.55 11.50
N LEU A 5 -18.64 40.71 10.32
CA LEU A 5 -19.80 39.94 9.88
C LEU A 5 -19.43 38.47 9.58
N ALA A 6 -18.30 38.24 8.91
CA ALA A 6 -17.72 36.92 8.67
C ALA A 6 -17.44 36.18 9.99
N LEU A 7 -16.79 36.82 10.97
CA LEU A 7 -16.48 36.20 12.27
C LEU A 7 -17.74 35.79 13.04
N ARG A 8 -18.79 36.63 13.02
CA ARG A 8 -20.08 36.32 13.63
C ARG A 8 -20.77 35.14 12.94
N ASN A 9 -20.71 35.08 11.61
CA ASN A 9 -21.26 33.99 10.83
C ASN A 9 -20.50 32.67 11.10
N VAL A 10 -19.17 32.70 11.16
CA VAL A 10 -18.36 31.53 11.52
C VAL A 10 -18.78 31.02 12.91
N ARG A 11 -18.78 31.88 13.94
CA ARG A 11 -19.14 31.46 15.31
C ARG A 11 -20.54 30.85 15.42
N ARG A 12 -21.53 31.39 14.70
CA ARG A 12 -22.90 30.85 14.66
C ARG A 12 -22.97 29.52 13.88
N SER A 13 -22.17 29.39 12.83
CA SER A 13 -22.23 28.25 11.91
C SER A 13 -21.36 27.06 12.36
N LEU A 14 -20.39 27.27 13.25
CA LEU A 14 -19.51 26.20 13.78
C LEU A 14 -20.27 25.00 14.37
N GLY A 15 -21.43 25.22 15.01
CA GLY A 15 -22.26 24.14 15.55
C GLY A 15 -22.93 23.29 14.48
N ASP A 16 -23.50 23.93 13.46
CA ASP A 16 -24.16 23.24 12.34
C ASP A 16 -23.16 22.54 11.40
N TYR A 17 -21.90 22.99 11.43
CA TYR A 17 -20.82 22.52 10.56
C TYR A 17 -19.64 21.88 11.31
N ALA A 18 -19.83 21.46 12.56
CA ALA A 18 -18.77 20.92 13.42
C ALA A 18 -18.01 19.75 12.77
N VAL A 19 -18.72 18.85 12.09
CA VAL A 19 -18.13 17.69 11.39
C VAL A 19 -17.18 18.15 10.25
N TYR A 20 -17.47 19.27 9.58
CA TYR A 20 -16.61 19.79 8.51
C TYR A 20 -15.34 20.44 9.03
N VAL A 21 -15.47 21.19 10.12
CA VAL A 21 -14.30 21.81 10.76
C VAL A 21 -13.42 20.74 11.38
N LEU A 22 -14.01 19.73 12.02
CA LEU A 22 -13.28 18.57 12.54
C LEU A 22 -12.53 17.82 11.45
N THR A 23 -13.15 17.61 10.29
CA THR A 23 -12.48 16.92 9.16
C THR A 23 -11.33 17.72 8.56
N LEU A 24 -11.44 19.05 8.53
CA LEU A 24 -10.34 19.93 8.13
C LEU A 24 -9.19 19.89 9.14
N ILE A 25 -9.49 19.97 10.44
CA ILE A 25 -8.50 19.84 11.52
C ILE A 25 -7.77 18.49 11.44
N LEU A 26 -8.52 17.39 11.34
CA LEU A 26 -7.94 16.05 11.25
C LEU A 26 -7.12 15.87 9.96
N SER A 27 -7.53 16.44 8.83
CA SER A 27 -6.72 16.39 7.60
C SER A 27 -5.36 17.06 7.79
N ILE A 28 -5.33 18.23 8.44
CA ILE A 28 -4.08 18.95 8.74
C ILE A 28 -3.25 18.18 9.76
N THR A 29 -3.90 17.63 10.80
CA THR A 29 -3.29 16.77 11.84
C THR A 29 -2.54 15.60 11.19
N LEU A 30 -3.18 14.89 10.26
CA LEU A 30 -2.58 13.74 9.58
C LEU A 30 -1.44 14.14 8.64
N ILE A 31 -1.56 15.24 7.90
CA ILE A 31 -0.45 15.71 7.05
C ILE A 31 0.74 16.12 7.92
N PHE A 32 0.49 16.87 8.99
CA PHE A 32 1.54 17.30 9.90
C PHE A 32 2.23 16.12 10.57
N ALA A 33 1.47 15.14 11.07
CA ALA A 33 2.02 13.97 11.73
C ALA A 33 2.92 13.16 10.78
N TYR A 34 2.49 13.00 9.53
CA TYR A 34 3.29 12.32 8.51
C TYR A 34 4.54 13.10 8.12
N ASN A 35 4.41 14.41 7.86
CA ASN A 35 5.55 15.25 7.53
C ASN A 35 6.57 15.32 8.67
N SER A 36 6.11 15.37 9.93
CA SER A 36 6.99 15.34 11.10
C SER A 36 7.74 14.01 11.19
N LEU A 37 7.10 12.91 10.80
CA LEU A 37 7.79 11.63 10.72
C LEU A 37 8.89 11.62 9.65
N LEU A 38 8.63 12.19 8.46
CA LEU A 38 9.61 12.25 7.36
C LEU A 38 10.92 12.93 7.75
N PHE A 39 10.86 13.96 8.60
CA PHE A 39 12.03 14.71 9.04
C PHE A 39 12.61 14.20 10.37
N SER A 40 11.95 13.23 11.02
CA SER A 40 12.35 12.72 12.34
C SER A 40 13.64 11.89 12.32
N ASP A 41 14.40 11.98 13.41
CA ASP A 41 15.56 11.11 13.64
C ASP A 41 15.16 9.63 13.76
N ALA A 42 13.88 9.35 14.00
CA ALA A 42 13.31 8.01 13.93
C ALA A 42 13.46 7.39 12.53
N ILE A 43 13.49 8.20 11.46
CA ILE A 43 13.80 7.73 10.10
C ILE A 43 15.28 7.92 9.77
N ALA A 44 15.90 9.03 10.19
CA ALA A 44 17.29 9.34 9.86
C ALA A 44 18.33 8.43 10.54
N SER A 45 17.99 7.86 11.71
CA SER A 45 18.86 6.91 12.42
C SER A 45 19.07 5.58 11.67
N PHE A 46 18.30 5.30 10.62
CA PHE A 46 18.44 4.10 9.77
C PHE A 46 19.34 4.36 8.53
N ASN A 47 20.47 5.01 8.79
CA ASN A 47 21.21 5.99 7.98
C ASN A 47 21.88 5.52 6.64
N LYS A 48 21.75 4.27 6.17
CA LYS A 48 22.47 3.82 4.93
C LYS A 48 21.61 3.30 3.77
N LEU A 49 20.38 2.84 4.01
CA LEU A 49 19.41 2.49 2.95
C LEU A 49 18.47 3.65 2.56
N MET A 50 18.73 4.85 3.10
CA MET A 50 17.85 6.02 3.00
C MET A 50 17.51 6.44 1.57
N GLY A 51 18.39 6.24 0.58
CA GLY A 51 18.15 6.72 -0.79
C GLY A 51 16.89 6.12 -1.44
N GLN A 52 16.72 4.80 -1.33
CA GLN A 52 15.55 4.11 -1.89
C GLN A 52 14.31 4.31 -1.00
N MET A 53 14.48 4.32 0.32
CA MET A 53 13.38 4.50 1.27
C MET A 53 12.78 5.92 1.21
N MET A 54 13.61 6.96 1.07
CA MET A 54 13.16 8.35 0.93
C MET A 54 12.32 8.55 -0.33
N SER A 55 12.65 7.86 -1.42
CA SER A 55 11.87 7.93 -2.66
C SER A 55 10.44 7.40 -2.46
N ILE A 56 10.29 6.29 -1.71
CA ILE A 56 8.98 5.70 -1.40
C ILE A 56 8.19 6.62 -0.45
N LEU A 57 8.84 7.13 0.60
CA LEU A 57 8.25 8.06 1.55
C LEU A 57 7.76 9.36 0.88
N LEU A 58 8.54 9.91 -0.06
CA LEU A 58 8.16 11.09 -0.85
C LEU A 58 6.93 10.79 -1.72
N CYS A 59 6.91 9.65 -2.41
CA CYS A 59 5.77 9.22 -3.23
C CYS A 59 4.47 9.15 -2.40
N VAL A 60 4.55 8.58 -1.21
CA VAL A 60 3.40 8.49 -0.28
C VAL A 60 2.98 9.88 0.21
N THR A 61 3.93 10.78 0.47
CA THR A 61 3.62 12.19 0.82
C THR A 61 2.75 12.84 -0.25
N ILE A 62 3.17 12.71 -1.52
CA ILE A 62 2.44 13.27 -2.67
C ILE A 62 1.05 12.65 -2.77
N MET A 63 0.94 11.33 -2.61
CA MET A 63 -0.34 10.63 -2.60
C MET A 63 -1.26 11.16 -1.49
N VAL A 64 -0.78 11.28 -0.25
CA VAL A 64 -1.55 11.79 0.89
C VAL A 64 -2.06 13.21 0.64
N VAL A 65 -1.20 14.10 0.13
CA VAL A 65 -1.57 15.47 -0.23
C VAL A 65 -2.64 15.50 -1.33
N LEU A 66 -2.54 14.64 -2.35
CA LEU A 66 -3.55 14.57 -3.41
C LEU A 66 -4.92 14.13 -2.88
N ILE A 67 -4.95 13.08 -2.05
CA ILE A 67 -6.20 12.54 -1.52
C ILE A 67 -6.85 13.52 -0.52
N LEU A 68 -6.07 14.07 0.42
CA LEU A 68 -6.59 15.06 1.38
C LEU A 68 -6.94 16.38 0.71
N GLY A 69 -6.20 16.82 -0.30
CA GLY A 69 -6.53 18.01 -1.08
C GLY A 69 -7.84 17.87 -1.84
N TRP A 70 -8.12 16.66 -2.35
CA TRP A 70 -9.43 16.34 -2.90
C TRP A 70 -10.54 16.38 -1.83
N LEU A 71 -10.31 15.82 -0.64
CA LEU A 71 -11.26 15.87 0.48
C LEU A 71 -11.57 17.30 0.92
N ILE A 72 -10.56 18.15 1.04
CA ILE A 72 -10.73 19.59 1.36
C ILE A 72 -11.58 20.26 0.27
N SER A 73 -11.30 19.98 -1.00
CA SER A 73 -12.12 20.50 -2.10
C SER A 73 -13.56 19.98 -2.06
N TYR A 74 -13.80 18.77 -1.56
CA TYR A 74 -15.13 18.19 -1.39
C TYR A 74 -15.90 18.86 -0.25
N ILE A 75 -15.27 19.00 0.92
CA ILE A 75 -15.87 19.63 2.11
C ILE A 75 -16.20 21.10 1.85
N THR A 76 -15.28 21.85 1.26
CA THR A 76 -15.51 23.28 0.93
C THR A 76 -16.67 23.46 -0.04
N ARG A 77 -16.80 22.57 -1.04
CA ARG A 77 -17.96 22.54 -1.94
C ARG A 77 -19.24 22.23 -1.18
N PHE A 78 -19.18 21.29 -0.25
CA PHE A 78 -20.33 20.91 0.54
C PHE A 78 -20.85 22.06 1.42
N ILE A 79 -19.96 22.78 2.11
CA ILE A 79 -20.34 23.96 2.93
C ILE A 79 -21.02 25.01 2.05
N PHE A 80 -20.48 25.22 0.84
CA PHE A 80 -21.10 26.11 -0.14
C PHE A 80 -22.51 25.64 -0.54
N GLU A 81 -22.71 24.34 -0.78
CA GLU A 81 -24.02 23.76 -1.13
C GLU A 81 -25.08 23.99 -0.04
N GLN A 82 -24.70 23.90 1.25
CA GLN A 82 -25.65 24.15 2.33
C GLN A 82 -25.99 25.63 2.54
N ARG A 83 -25.02 26.54 2.31
CA ARG A 83 -25.21 27.99 2.53
C ARG A 83 -25.67 28.73 1.28
N SER A 84 -25.89 28.03 0.18
CA SER A 84 -26.28 28.64 -1.10
C SER A 84 -27.57 29.47 -1.02
N ARG A 85 -28.53 29.07 -0.16
CA ARG A 85 -29.79 29.81 0.04
C ARG A 85 -29.59 31.12 0.80
N GLU A 86 -28.70 31.15 1.79
CA GLU A 86 -28.34 32.38 2.51
C GLU A 86 -27.74 33.40 1.53
N PHE A 87 -26.81 32.93 0.70
CA PHE A 87 -26.17 33.74 -0.33
C PHE A 87 -27.16 34.24 -1.38
N ALA A 88 -28.18 33.44 -1.70
CA ALA A 88 -29.21 33.84 -2.63
C ALA A 88 -30.06 34.97 -2.05
N CYS A 89 -30.39 34.88 -0.76
CA CYS A 89 -31.13 35.91 -0.04
C CYS A 89 -30.36 37.23 0.02
N TYR A 90 -29.06 37.20 0.33
CA TYR A 90 -28.23 38.40 0.31
C TYR A 90 -28.17 39.05 -1.09
N MET A 91 -28.07 38.25 -2.14
CA MET A 91 -28.10 38.73 -3.52
C MET A 91 -29.46 39.34 -3.90
N THR A 92 -30.59 38.83 -3.38
CA THR A 92 -31.91 39.43 -3.61
C THR A 92 -32.13 40.72 -2.83
N MET A 93 -31.44 40.90 -1.71
CA MET A 93 -31.43 42.15 -0.92
C MET A 93 -30.49 43.22 -1.50
N GLY A 94 -29.95 43.02 -2.71
CA GLY A 94 -29.12 44.00 -3.41
C GLY A 94 -27.60 43.86 -3.19
N MET A 95 -27.13 42.83 -2.47
CA MET A 95 -25.69 42.62 -2.31
C MET A 95 -25.04 42.24 -3.64
N GLU A 96 -23.95 42.91 -4.01
CA GLU A 96 -23.21 42.58 -5.23
C GLU A 96 -22.56 41.19 -5.19
N ARG A 97 -22.50 40.50 -6.34
CA ARG A 97 -21.86 39.18 -6.47
C ARG A 97 -20.39 39.18 -6.04
N ARG A 98 -19.67 40.27 -6.31
CA ARG A 98 -18.25 40.42 -5.94
C ARG A 98 -18.10 40.48 -4.43
N THR A 99 -18.94 41.26 -3.76
CA THR A 99 -18.97 41.40 -2.30
C THR A 99 -19.36 40.10 -1.62
N MET A 100 -20.35 39.38 -2.16
CA MET A 100 -20.69 38.01 -1.74
C MET A 100 -19.48 37.08 -1.85
N SER A 101 -18.78 37.07 -2.98
CA SER A 101 -17.60 36.22 -3.13
C SER A 101 -16.50 36.54 -2.13
N ARG A 102 -16.20 37.82 -1.90
CA ARG A 102 -15.21 38.22 -0.88
C ARG A 102 -15.64 37.81 0.53
N LEU A 103 -16.93 37.95 0.86
CA LEU A 103 -17.45 37.51 2.15
C LEU A 103 -17.25 36.00 2.35
N PHE A 104 -17.62 35.18 1.37
CA PHE A 104 -17.43 33.73 1.46
C PHE A 104 -15.95 33.35 1.55
N LEU A 105 -15.08 33.97 0.74
CA LEU A 105 -13.65 33.69 0.76
C LEU A 105 -13.01 34.08 2.10
N THR A 106 -13.39 35.22 2.68
CA THR A 106 -12.88 35.65 4.00
C THR A 106 -13.36 34.73 5.13
N GLU A 107 -14.61 34.26 5.10
CA GLU A 107 -15.10 33.25 6.05
C GLU A 107 -14.30 31.95 5.97
N GLN A 108 -14.02 31.46 4.75
CA GLN A 108 -13.21 30.24 4.58
C GLN A 108 -11.77 30.45 5.02
N LEU A 109 -11.16 31.61 4.75
CA LEU A 109 -9.81 31.92 5.22
C LEU A 109 -9.72 31.93 6.76
N ILE A 110 -10.70 32.52 7.45
CA ILE A 110 -10.75 32.53 8.93
C ILE A 110 -10.83 31.10 9.46
N ILE A 111 -11.70 30.26 8.88
CA ILE A 111 -11.82 28.85 9.27
C ILE A 111 -10.48 28.14 9.00
N GLY A 112 -9.89 28.30 7.81
CA GLY A 112 -8.64 27.66 7.41
C GLY A 112 -7.48 27.98 8.34
N ILE A 113 -7.28 29.26 8.69
CA ILE A 113 -6.24 29.69 9.64
C ILE A 113 -6.47 29.08 11.03
N SER A 114 -7.72 29.13 11.51
CA SER A 114 -8.08 28.58 12.82
C SER A 114 -7.83 27.07 12.89
N THR A 115 -8.21 26.34 11.84
CA THR A 115 -7.99 24.89 11.77
C THR A 115 -6.53 24.50 11.55
N LEU A 116 -5.74 25.34 10.88
CA LEU A 116 -4.32 25.11 10.71
C LEU A 116 -3.58 25.17 12.04
N PHE A 117 -3.89 26.17 12.86
CA PHE A 117 -3.32 26.29 14.19
C PHE A 117 -3.65 25.06 15.06
N VAL A 118 -4.95 24.72 15.16
CA VAL A 118 -5.40 23.55 15.95
C VAL A 118 -4.85 22.23 15.38
N GLY A 119 -4.78 22.11 14.05
CA GLY A 119 -4.29 20.92 13.36
C GLY A 119 -2.80 20.67 13.58
N ILE A 120 -1.97 21.71 13.65
CA ILE A 120 -0.54 21.57 13.98
C ILE A 120 -0.37 21.12 15.43
N VAL A 121 -1.13 21.74 16.36
CA VAL A 121 -1.09 21.38 17.79
C VAL A 121 -1.48 19.92 18.01
N LEU A 122 -2.62 19.49 17.45
CA LEU A 122 -3.06 18.10 17.53
C LEU A 122 -2.17 17.15 16.73
N GLY A 123 -1.61 17.63 15.62
CA GLY A 123 -0.71 16.86 14.77
C GLY A 123 0.55 16.44 15.52
N ASN A 124 1.07 17.29 16.40
CA ASN A 124 2.22 16.95 17.23
C ASN A 124 1.92 15.78 18.19
N PHE A 125 0.72 15.78 18.79
CA PHE A 125 0.28 14.64 19.61
C PHE A 125 0.17 13.35 18.79
N PHE A 126 -0.39 13.43 17.58
CA PHE A 126 -0.46 12.28 16.68
C PHE A 126 0.92 11.79 16.23
N TYR A 127 1.86 12.70 15.96
CA TYR A 127 3.25 12.37 15.66
C TYR A 127 3.89 11.56 16.79
N LEU A 128 3.71 11.96 18.05
CA LEU A 128 4.24 11.21 19.20
C LEU A 128 3.70 9.77 19.25
N VAL A 129 2.40 9.58 19.02
CA VAL A 129 1.79 8.25 18.96
C VAL A 129 2.39 7.42 17.82
N LEU A 130 2.53 8.00 16.62
CA LEU A 130 3.11 7.29 15.47
C LEU A 130 4.59 6.95 15.68
N SER A 131 5.36 7.87 16.26
CA SER A 131 6.77 7.68 16.57
C SER A 131 6.94 6.52 17.56
N GLN A 132 6.14 6.48 18.63
CA GLN A 132 6.16 5.35 19.58
C GLN A 132 5.83 4.00 18.92
N VAL A 133 4.85 3.97 18.00
CA VAL A 133 4.54 2.73 17.25
C VAL A 133 5.76 2.27 16.45
N ILE A 134 6.44 3.19 15.76
CA ILE A 134 7.63 2.88 14.97
C ILE A 134 8.75 2.35 15.87
N PHE A 135 9.12 3.06 16.94
CA PHE A 135 10.18 2.61 17.83
C PHE A 135 9.91 1.24 18.45
N ARG A 136 8.64 0.93 18.80
CA ARG A 136 8.24 -0.41 19.23
C ARG A 136 8.34 -1.46 18.13
N MET A 137 8.06 -1.12 16.88
CA MET A 137 8.28 -2.04 15.75
C MET A 137 9.77 -2.33 15.51
N PHE A 138 10.66 -1.51 16.08
CA PHE A 138 12.12 -1.60 15.95
C PHE A 138 12.83 -2.06 17.23
N ASP A 139 12.10 -2.48 18.26
CA ASP A 139 12.64 -2.89 19.57
C ASP A 139 13.60 -1.86 20.22
N LYS A 140 13.48 -0.58 19.85
CA LYS A 140 14.29 0.50 20.40
C LYS A 140 13.51 1.30 21.44
N SER A 141 14.17 1.64 22.54
CA SER A 141 13.61 2.53 23.57
C SER A 141 13.56 3.96 23.05
N TYR A 142 12.36 4.51 22.80
CA TYR A 142 12.21 5.92 22.47
C TYR A 142 12.25 6.78 23.72
N TYR A 143 13.20 7.71 23.77
CA TYR A 143 13.14 8.84 24.69
C TYR A 143 12.26 9.90 24.03
N MET A 144 11.21 10.32 24.73
CA MET A 144 10.22 11.28 24.23
C MET A 144 10.81 12.69 24.11
N ASP A 145 11.58 12.92 23.05
CA ASP A 145 12.01 14.27 22.72
C ASP A 145 10.93 14.94 21.86
N LEU A 146 10.39 16.03 22.40
CA LEU A 146 9.53 16.97 21.67
C LEU A 146 10.40 17.75 20.66
N SER A 147 10.91 17.05 19.66
CA SER A 147 11.65 17.66 18.55
C SER A 147 10.65 18.38 17.66
N PHE A 148 10.43 19.68 17.92
CA PHE A 148 9.57 20.51 17.08
C PHE A 148 10.28 20.81 15.76
N GLN A 149 10.02 20.01 14.73
CA GLN A 149 10.74 20.11 13.47
C GLN A 149 10.18 21.23 12.60
N LEU A 150 10.86 22.38 12.62
CA LEU A 150 10.56 23.54 11.78
C LEU A 150 10.38 23.20 10.28
N PRO A 151 11.20 22.33 9.66
CA PRO A 151 11.00 21.92 8.26
C PRO A 151 9.64 21.23 8.01
N ALA A 152 9.18 20.39 8.95
CA ALA A 152 7.90 19.69 8.85
C ALA A 152 6.71 20.66 8.93
N VAL A 153 6.80 21.68 9.79
CA VAL A 153 5.82 22.76 9.87
C VAL A 153 5.76 23.51 8.54
N GLY A 154 6.90 23.93 8.02
CA GLY A 154 7.00 24.66 6.74
C GLY A 154 6.38 23.89 5.57
N LEU A 155 6.72 22.61 5.43
CA LEU A 155 6.17 21.75 4.38
C LEU A 155 4.65 21.58 4.54
N THR A 156 4.17 21.40 5.77
CA THR A 156 2.73 21.25 6.05
C THR A 156 1.94 22.51 5.72
N VAL A 157 2.45 23.68 6.11
CA VAL A 157 1.84 24.98 5.79
C VAL A 157 1.80 25.18 4.28
N LEU A 158 2.88 24.84 3.57
CA LEU A 158 2.94 24.92 2.11
C LEU A 158 1.90 23.98 1.45
N CYS A 159 1.87 22.70 1.83
CA CYS A 159 0.91 21.74 1.31
C CYS A 159 -0.54 22.18 1.58
N PHE A 160 -0.84 22.61 2.81
CA PHE A 160 -2.14 23.15 3.18
C PHE A 160 -2.51 24.35 2.32
N PHE A 161 -1.60 25.32 2.18
CA PHE A 161 -1.84 26.53 1.41
C PHE A 161 -2.14 26.21 -0.05
N ILE A 162 -1.37 25.33 -0.69
CA ILE A 162 -1.60 24.89 -2.08
C ILE A 162 -2.98 24.23 -2.22
N MET A 163 -3.30 23.23 -1.39
CA MET A 163 -4.58 22.53 -1.46
C MET A 163 -5.76 23.48 -1.21
N PHE A 164 -5.63 24.33 -0.19
CA PHE A 164 -6.67 25.27 0.21
C PHE A 164 -6.88 26.36 -0.85
N ALA A 165 -5.81 26.95 -1.39
CA ALA A 165 -5.88 27.92 -2.47
C ALA A 165 -6.55 27.36 -3.73
N LEU A 166 -6.18 26.13 -4.15
CA LEU A 166 -6.84 25.44 -5.27
C LEU A 166 -8.33 25.23 -5.02
N SER A 167 -8.71 24.86 -3.78
CA SER A 167 -10.11 24.70 -3.39
C SER A 167 -10.89 26.02 -3.48
N LEU A 168 -10.33 27.12 -2.94
CA LEU A 168 -10.95 28.45 -2.94
C LEU A 168 -11.07 29.01 -4.36
N GLN A 169 -10.04 28.81 -5.20
CA GLN A 169 -10.05 29.27 -6.58
C GLN A 169 -11.16 28.58 -7.39
N ARG A 170 -11.34 27.26 -7.20
CA ARG A 170 -12.46 26.52 -7.80
C ARG A 170 -13.80 27.08 -7.34
N GLN A 171 -13.99 27.34 -6.04
CA GLN A 171 -15.24 27.90 -5.53
C GLN A 171 -15.50 29.32 -6.02
N ASN A 172 -14.49 30.18 -6.07
CA ASN A 172 -14.64 31.55 -6.57
C ASN A 172 -15.06 31.56 -8.06
N LYS A 173 -14.49 30.67 -8.88
CA LYS A 173 -14.90 30.50 -10.29
C LYS A 173 -16.36 30.06 -10.40
N ILE A 174 -16.81 29.16 -9.53
CA ILE A 174 -18.20 28.70 -9.46
C ILE A 174 -19.12 29.87 -9.08
N LEU A 175 -18.79 30.59 -8.00
CA LEU A 175 -19.61 31.67 -7.46
C LEU A 175 -19.79 32.85 -8.43
N LYS A 176 -18.74 33.18 -9.20
CA LYS A 176 -18.81 34.24 -10.22
C LYS A 176 -19.78 33.92 -11.37
N LYS A 177 -20.02 32.63 -11.65
CA LYS A 177 -20.82 32.17 -12.81
C LYS A 177 -22.26 31.80 -12.47
N ILE A 178 -22.57 31.43 -11.22
CA ILE A 178 -23.90 30.95 -10.85
C ILE A 178 -24.94 32.10 -10.88
N ARG A 179 -26.11 31.83 -11.46
CA ARG A 179 -27.26 32.76 -11.43
C ARG A 179 -28.04 32.64 -10.11
N ILE A 180 -28.67 33.71 -9.62
CA ILE A 180 -29.41 33.74 -8.34
C ILE A 180 -30.46 32.62 -8.24
N LYS A 181 -31.25 32.42 -9.32
CA LYS A 181 -32.24 31.33 -9.42
C LYS A 181 -31.63 29.94 -9.21
N GLU A 182 -30.40 29.75 -9.67
CA GLU A 182 -29.70 28.48 -9.50
C GLU A 182 -29.15 28.32 -8.08
N LEU A 183 -28.77 29.42 -7.42
CA LEU A 183 -28.31 29.45 -6.04
C LEU A 183 -29.45 29.10 -5.05
N MET A 184 -30.67 29.62 -5.31
CA MET A 184 -31.89 29.29 -4.54
C MET A 184 -32.28 27.82 -4.65
N HIS A 185 -32.07 27.21 -5.81
CA HIS A 185 -32.38 25.80 -6.06
C HIS A 185 -31.16 24.89 -6.01
N TYR A 186 -30.00 25.35 -5.53
CA TYR A 186 -28.74 24.62 -5.64
C TYR A 186 -28.79 23.26 -4.91
N GLU A 187 -29.40 23.25 -3.73
CA GLU A 187 -29.67 22.04 -2.92
C GLU A 187 -30.64 21.05 -3.60
N ARG A 188 -31.53 21.54 -4.47
CA ARG A 188 -32.51 20.74 -5.23
C ARG A 188 -32.02 20.36 -6.63
N LYS A 189 -31.03 21.06 -7.19
CA LYS A 189 -30.54 20.89 -8.56
C LYS A 189 -29.96 19.49 -8.83
N ASN A 190 -29.45 18.84 -7.79
CA ASN A 190 -28.99 17.44 -7.86
C ASN A 190 -30.12 16.45 -8.19
N GLU A 191 -31.41 16.76 -7.98
CA GLU A 191 -32.51 15.82 -8.31
C GLU A 191 -33.08 15.94 -9.73
N LYS A 192 -32.65 16.93 -10.52
CA LYS A 192 -33.08 16.99 -11.92
C LYS A 192 -32.40 15.87 -12.70
N SER A 193 -33.16 14.81 -12.96
CA SER A 193 -32.81 13.76 -13.90
C SER A 193 -32.64 14.38 -15.30
N SER A 194 -31.43 14.81 -15.65
CA SER A 194 -31.05 14.93 -17.04
C SER A 194 -31.15 13.53 -17.62
N THR A 195 -32.30 13.17 -18.17
CA THR A 195 -32.48 12.00 -19.01
C THR A 195 -31.72 12.23 -20.30
N ASN A 196 -30.40 12.31 -20.24
CA ASN A 196 -29.61 12.03 -21.42
C ASN A 196 -29.89 10.58 -21.76
N LYS A 197 -30.75 10.38 -22.78
CA LYS A 197 -30.92 9.12 -23.49
C LYS A 197 -29.60 8.82 -24.21
N GLY A 198 -28.54 8.55 -23.45
CA GLY A 198 -27.26 8.20 -24.03
C GLY A 198 -27.42 6.85 -24.72
N LYS A 199 -27.48 6.85 -26.07
CA LYS A 199 -27.65 5.63 -26.89
C LYS A 199 -26.55 4.56 -26.64
N HIS A 200 -25.52 4.86 -25.84
CA HIS A 200 -24.36 4.00 -25.61
C HIS A 200 -24.03 3.76 -24.11
N ILE A 201 -24.99 3.88 -23.19
CA ILE A 201 -24.73 3.67 -21.73
C ILE A 201 -24.15 2.27 -21.43
N LYS A 202 -24.64 1.22 -22.13
CA LYS A 202 -24.09 -0.14 -22.00
C LYS A 202 -22.64 -0.21 -22.50
N ALA A 203 -22.36 0.37 -23.68
CA ALA A 203 -21.02 0.39 -24.24
C ALA A 203 -20.01 1.13 -23.34
N LYS A 204 -20.43 2.23 -22.70
CA LYS A 204 -19.58 2.95 -21.73
C LYS A 204 -19.29 2.14 -20.46
N LEU A 205 -20.25 1.36 -19.98
CA LEU A 205 -20.01 0.45 -18.86
C LEU A 205 -19.09 -0.70 -19.25
N ILE A 206 -19.27 -1.27 -20.45
CA ILE A 206 -18.35 -2.29 -20.99
C ILE A 206 -16.93 -1.71 -21.12
N LEU A 207 -16.79 -0.49 -21.65
CA LEU A 207 -15.49 0.20 -21.72
C LEU A 207 -14.85 0.41 -20.33
N ALA A 208 -15.65 0.75 -19.31
CA ALA A 208 -15.15 0.85 -17.94
C ALA A 208 -14.64 -0.50 -17.40
N VAL A 209 -15.31 -1.61 -17.73
CA VAL A 209 -14.86 -2.96 -17.34
C VAL A 209 -13.60 -3.34 -18.12
N LEU A 210 -13.57 -3.11 -19.44
CA LEU A 210 -12.41 -3.41 -20.28
C LEU A 210 -11.16 -2.64 -19.85
N THR A 211 -11.29 -1.36 -19.46
CA THR A 211 -10.17 -0.59 -18.91
C THR A 211 -9.67 -1.14 -17.57
N GLY A 212 -10.56 -1.70 -16.74
CA GLY A 212 -10.17 -2.40 -15.52
C GLY A 212 -9.42 -3.70 -15.80
N ILE A 213 -9.91 -4.50 -16.75
CA ILE A 213 -9.25 -5.74 -17.20
C ILE A 213 -7.88 -5.43 -17.80
N PHE A 214 -7.78 -4.40 -18.65
CA PHE A 214 -6.52 -3.96 -19.23
C PHE A 214 -5.52 -3.52 -18.15
N GLY A 215 -6.00 -2.81 -17.11
CA GLY A 215 -5.17 -2.49 -15.95
C GLY A 215 -4.67 -3.72 -15.19
N ILE A 216 -5.49 -4.76 -15.04
CA ILE A 216 -5.07 -6.05 -14.45
C ILE A 216 -4.03 -6.74 -15.33
N LEU A 217 -4.21 -6.75 -16.65
CA LEU A 217 -3.26 -7.34 -17.59
C LEU A 217 -1.91 -6.63 -17.53
N CYS A 218 -1.87 -5.30 -17.47
CA CYS A 218 -0.62 -4.54 -17.30
C CYS A 218 0.11 -4.88 -15.99
N LEU A 219 -0.63 -5.04 -14.87
CA LEU A 219 -0.02 -5.49 -13.62
C LEU A 219 0.48 -6.93 -13.74
N GLY A 220 -0.32 -7.82 -14.34
CA GLY A 220 0.03 -9.21 -14.55
C GLY A 220 1.32 -9.35 -15.36
N THR A 221 1.43 -8.68 -16.51
CA THR A 221 2.62 -8.76 -17.37
C THR A 221 3.87 -8.22 -16.67
N ALA A 222 3.75 -7.13 -15.92
CA ALA A 222 4.85 -6.59 -15.11
C ALA A 222 5.36 -7.62 -14.08
N PHE A 223 4.45 -8.34 -13.41
CA PHE A 223 4.79 -9.38 -12.46
C PHE A 223 5.34 -10.67 -13.11
N VAL A 224 4.71 -11.17 -14.17
CA VAL A 224 5.13 -12.43 -14.84
C VAL A 224 6.54 -12.33 -15.41
N GLN A 225 6.79 -11.26 -16.16
CA GLN A 225 8.04 -11.11 -16.88
C GLN A 225 9.18 -10.59 -15.98
N LYS A 226 8.91 -10.35 -14.69
CA LYS A 226 9.83 -9.69 -13.74
C LYS A 226 10.54 -8.50 -14.39
N LEU A 227 9.79 -7.71 -15.17
CA LEU A 227 10.37 -6.62 -15.98
C LEU A 227 11.01 -5.60 -15.04
N SER A 228 12.33 -5.62 -14.98
CA SER A 228 13.12 -4.63 -14.25
C SER A 228 13.31 -3.38 -15.11
N GLY A 229 13.40 -2.21 -14.47
CA GLY A 229 13.65 -0.93 -15.14
C GLY A 229 12.39 -0.13 -15.48
N PHE A 230 12.57 0.94 -16.27
CA PHE A 230 11.55 1.96 -16.53
C PHE A 230 10.23 1.39 -17.08
N PHE A 231 10.31 0.41 -17.99
CA PHE A 231 9.14 -0.20 -18.62
C PHE A 231 8.27 -0.98 -17.63
N GLY A 232 8.88 -1.72 -16.70
CA GLY A 232 8.16 -2.42 -15.64
C GLY A 232 7.44 -1.47 -14.69
N ILE A 233 8.12 -0.40 -14.25
CA ILE A 233 7.52 0.64 -13.41
C ILE A 233 6.36 1.34 -14.13
N PHE A 234 6.53 1.65 -15.42
CA PHE A 234 5.47 2.23 -16.24
C PHE A 234 4.22 1.35 -16.32
N LEU A 235 4.39 0.03 -16.51
CA LEU A 235 3.28 -0.93 -16.52
C LEU A 235 2.59 -1.04 -15.15
N LEU A 236 3.35 -1.01 -14.06
CA LEU A 236 2.79 -1.02 -12.70
C LEU A 236 1.95 0.24 -12.42
N VAL A 237 2.52 1.41 -12.68
CA VAL A 237 1.84 2.70 -12.46
C VAL A 237 0.61 2.84 -13.35
N SER A 238 0.74 2.51 -14.65
CA SER A 238 -0.39 2.57 -15.58
C SER A 238 -1.49 1.58 -15.19
N GLY A 239 -1.15 0.37 -14.73
CA GLY A 239 -2.10 -0.62 -14.25
C GLY A 239 -2.97 -0.11 -13.09
N VAL A 240 -2.34 0.49 -12.06
CA VAL A 240 -3.04 1.07 -10.92
C VAL A 240 -3.91 2.27 -11.33
N LEU A 241 -3.39 3.17 -12.18
CA LEU A 241 -4.14 4.34 -12.66
C LEU A 241 -5.37 3.94 -13.49
N LEU A 242 -5.23 2.95 -14.38
CA LEU A 242 -6.32 2.43 -15.21
C LEU A 242 -7.43 1.82 -14.35
N GLN A 243 -7.10 1.13 -13.26
CA GLN A 243 -8.09 0.60 -12.32
C GLN A 243 -8.83 1.71 -11.57
N GLY A 244 -8.13 2.77 -11.16
CA GLY A 244 -8.76 3.96 -10.59
C GLY A 244 -9.74 4.63 -11.57
N ILE A 245 -9.33 4.79 -12.84
CA ILE A 245 -10.18 5.33 -13.92
C ILE A 245 -11.39 4.41 -14.16
N SER A 246 -11.17 3.09 -14.21
CA SER A 246 -12.20 2.07 -14.36
C SER A 246 -13.27 2.20 -13.28
N LEU A 247 -12.87 2.29 -12.00
CA LEU A 247 -13.79 2.50 -10.87
C LEU A 247 -14.62 3.78 -11.06
N LEU A 248 -13.99 4.92 -11.35
CA LEU A 248 -14.70 6.19 -11.55
C LEU A 248 -15.73 6.13 -12.68
N LEU A 249 -15.37 5.55 -13.82
CA LEU A 249 -16.27 5.40 -14.97
C LEU A 249 -17.39 4.40 -14.68
N PHE A 250 -17.07 3.27 -14.04
CA PHE A 250 -18.03 2.23 -13.68
C PHE A 250 -19.14 2.79 -12.79
N TYR A 251 -18.81 3.43 -11.67
CA TYR A 251 -19.81 3.97 -10.75
C TYR A 251 -20.60 5.15 -11.32
N ARG A 252 -20.00 5.94 -12.22
CA ARG A 252 -20.72 6.98 -12.94
C ARG A 252 -21.83 6.39 -13.83
N HIS A 253 -21.56 5.29 -14.53
CA HIS A 253 -22.50 4.65 -15.46
C HIS A 253 -23.39 3.56 -14.83
N LEU A 254 -23.07 3.11 -13.62
CA LEU A 254 -23.85 2.13 -12.87
C LEU A 254 -25.28 2.63 -12.60
N SER A 255 -25.40 3.89 -12.18
CA SER A 255 -26.68 4.54 -11.86
C SER A 255 -27.68 4.51 -13.03
N GLU A 256 -27.18 4.76 -14.25
CA GLU A 256 -27.98 4.84 -15.46
C GLU A 256 -28.42 3.44 -15.92
N ASN A 257 -27.55 2.44 -15.78
CA ASN A 257 -27.87 1.05 -16.12
C ASN A 257 -28.91 0.42 -15.18
N ILE A 258 -28.82 0.68 -13.87
CA ILE A 258 -29.82 0.21 -12.90
C ILE A 258 -31.20 0.79 -13.23
N LEU A 259 -31.27 2.09 -13.57
CA LEU A 259 -32.52 2.74 -13.98
C LEU A 259 -33.14 2.09 -15.22
N ILE A 260 -32.34 1.81 -16.25
CA ILE A 260 -32.81 1.23 -17.51
C ILE A 260 -33.34 -0.19 -17.28
N ARG A 261 -32.61 -1.02 -16.52
CA ARG A 261 -33.05 -2.39 -16.20
C ARG A 261 -34.32 -2.39 -15.36
N TYR A 262 -34.42 -1.48 -14.39
CA TYR A 262 -35.61 -1.35 -13.56
C TYR A 262 -36.85 -0.92 -14.34
N LYS A 263 -36.72 0.06 -15.25
CA LYS A 263 -37.83 0.52 -16.09
C LYS A 263 -38.42 -0.58 -16.99
N LYS A 264 -37.64 -1.62 -17.33
CA LYS A 264 -38.08 -2.73 -18.19
C LYS A 264 -38.95 -3.78 -17.50
N ASN A 265 -38.92 -3.90 -16.17
CA ASN A 265 -39.65 -4.95 -15.46
C ASN A 265 -40.84 -4.36 -14.67
N GLU A 266 -41.99 -4.25 -15.34
CA GLU A 266 -43.17 -3.55 -14.81
C GLU A 266 -43.77 -4.21 -13.56
N LYS A 267 -43.80 -5.55 -13.53
CA LYS A 267 -44.33 -6.32 -12.38
C LYS A 267 -43.55 -6.04 -11.09
N ARG A 268 -42.21 -6.05 -11.15
CA ARG A 268 -41.36 -5.70 -9.99
C ARG A 268 -41.38 -4.20 -9.66
N ARG A 269 -41.60 -3.34 -10.68
CA ARG A 269 -41.61 -1.88 -10.54
C ARG A 269 -42.76 -1.37 -9.69
N LEU A 270 -43.96 -1.91 -9.92
CA LEU A 270 -45.19 -1.44 -9.28
C LEU A 270 -45.49 -2.19 -7.97
N HIS A 271 -44.70 -3.19 -7.61
CA HIS A 271 -44.91 -3.97 -6.40
C HIS A 271 -44.53 -3.18 -5.14
N HIS A 272 -45.54 -2.76 -4.38
CA HIS A 272 -45.40 -2.16 -3.04
C HIS A 272 -44.43 -0.94 -3.04
N LEU A 273 -43.56 -0.82 -2.05
CA LEU A 273 -42.61 0.29 -1.90
C LEU A 273 -41.40 0.26 -2.85
N ASN A 274 -41.35 -0.66 -3.82
CA ASN A 274 -40.23 -0.75 -4.76
C ASN A 274 -40.09 0.53 -5.59
N ILE A 275 -41.20 1.12 -6.04
CA ILE A 275 -41.15 2.36 -6.84
C ILE A 275 -40.41 3.49 -6.11
N PHE A 276 -40.63 3.61 -4.81
CA PHE A 276 -39.96 4.58 -3.96
C PHE A 276 -38.48 4.24 -3.79
N PHE A 277 -38.17 2.98 -3.47
CA PHE A 277 -36.80 2.48 -3.31
C PHE A 277 -35.95 2.75 -4.55
N TYR A 278 -36.39 2.34 -5.74
CA TYR A 278 -35.63 2.48 -6.97
C TYR A 278 -35.52 3.94 -7.43
N ARG A 279 -36.54 4.77 -7.20
CA ARG A 279 -36.49 6.21 -7.48
C ARG A 279 -35.43 6.88 -6.62
N GLN A 280 -35.40 6.60 -5.31
CA GLN A 280 -34.37 7.14 -4.41
C GLN A 280 -32.99 6.58 -4.71
N LEU A 281 -32.86 5.28 -4.92
CA LEU A 281 -31.59 4.64 -5.24
C LEU A 281 -30.98 5.23 -6.51
N THR A 282 -31.76 5.31 -7.59
CA THR A 282 -31.25 5.86 -8.85
C THR A 282 -30.92 7.36 -8.71
N GLY A 283 -31.75 8.13 -8.02
CA GLY A 283 -31.48 9.53 -7.74
C GLY A 283 -30.16 9.72 -7.00
N ARG A 284 -29.90 8.91 -5.97
CA ARG A 284 -28.64 8.92 -5.20
C ARG A 284 -27.44 8.46 -6.03
N LEU A 285 -27.55 7.33 -6.73
CA LEU A 285 -26.45 6.81 -7.55
C LEU A 285 -26.09 7.79 -8.67
N LYS A 286 -27.06 8.50 -9.24
CA LYS A 286 -26.81 9.47 -10.30
C LYS A 286 -26.12 10.74 -9.80
N THR A 287 -26.52 11.21 -8.61
CA THR A 287 -25.96 12.41 -8.00
C THR A 287 -24.59 12.17 -7.39
N ASN A 288 -24.46 11.04 -6.68
CA ASN A 288 -23.27 10.69 -5.91
C ASN A 288 -22.38 9.67 -6.62
N GLY A 289 -22.67 9.27 -7.88
CA GLY A 289 -21.91 8.24 -8.59
C GLY A 289 -20.41 8.55 -8.72
N LYS A 290 -20.03 9.81 -8.90
CA LYS A 290 -18.62 10.24 -8.86
C LYS A 290 -18.01 10.05 -7.47
N GLN A 291 -18.77 10.36 -6.41
CA GLN A 291 -18.30 10.20 -5.03
C GLN A 291 -18.16 8.73 -4.67
N MET A 292 -19.08 7.87 -5.12
CA MET A 292 -18.97 6.41 -4.97
C MET A 292 -17.71 5.87 -5.63
N GLY A 293 -17.36 6.34 -6.83
CA GLY A 293 -16.11 5.94 -7.47
C GLY A 293 -14.87 6.33 -6.65
N VAL A 294 -14.86 7.53 -6.05
CA VAL A 294 -13.76 7.93 -5.15
C VAL A 294 -13.73 7.09 -3.88
N ILE A 295 -14.88 6.84 -3.23
CA ILE A 295 -14.96 5.93 -2.07
C ILE A 295 -14.43 4.54 -2.44
N SER A 296 -14.71 4.06 -3.64
CA SER A 296 -14.26 2.74 -4.10
C SER A 296 -12.74 2.70 -4.33
N ILE A 297 -12.15 3.77 -4.87
CA ILE A 297 -10.69 3.90 -4.98
C ILE A 297 -10.04 3.89 -3.59
N LEU A 298 -10.61 4.65 -2.65
CA LEU A 298 -10.11 4.71 -1.28
C LEU A 298 -10.23 3.35 -0.59
N LEU A 299 -11.34 2.64 -0.77
CA LEU A 299 -11.52 1.28 -0.26
C LEU A 299 -10.53 0.30 -0.89
N LEU A 300 -10.27 0.40 -2.20
CA LEU A 300 -9.25 -0.42 -2.87
C LEU A 300 -7.87 -0.18 -2.25
N LEU A 301 -7.49 1.09 -2.09
CA LEU A 301 -6.22 1.48 -1.49
C LEU A 301 -6.13 1.07 -0.02
N THR A 302 -7.24 1.12 0.73
CA THR A 302 -7.32 0.61 2.11
C THR A 302 -7.09 -0.89 2.17
N LEU A 303 -7.79 -1.68 1.34
CA LEU A 303 -7.66 -3.14 1.34
C LEU A 303 -6.24 -3.58 0.94
N LEU A 304 -5.68 -2.91 -0.08
CA LEU A 304 -4.29 -3.11 -0.51
C LEU A 304 -3.29 -2.67 0.57
N GLY A 305 -3.50 -1.54 1.22
CA GLY A 305 -2.60 -1.01 2.23
C GLY A 305 -2.60 -1.83 3.52
N LEU A 306 -3.78 -2.22 4.05
CA LEU A 306 -3.85 -3.08 5.23
C LEU A 306 -3.35 -4.50 4.95
N GLY A 307 -3.80 -5.10 3.84
CA GLY A 307 -3.34 -6.42 3.45
C GLY A 307 -1.84 -6.44 3.16
N GLY A 308 -1.34 -5.43 2.44
CA GLY A 308 0.08 -5.25 2.12
C GLY A 308 0.93 -5.00 3.37
N ALA A 309 0.44 -4.23 4.34
CA ALA A 309 1.15 -4.02 5.60
C ALA A 309 1.31 -5.33 6.38
N ALA A 310 0.25 -6.12 6.52
CA ALA A 310 0.30 -7.43 7.16
C ALA A 310 1.17 -8.43 6.40
N PHE A 311 1.13 -8.38 5.06
CA PHE A 311 2.01 -9.19 4.20
C PHE A 311 3.48 -8.85 4.45
N MET A 312 3.85 -7.56 4.48
CA MET A 312 5.24 -7.12 4.71
C MET A 312 5.72 -7.48 6.11
N ALA A 313 4.90 -7.25 7.14
CA ALA A 313 5.25 -7.58 8.52
C ALA A 313 5.57 -9.07 8.72
N ASN A 314 4.81 -9.98 8.10
CA ASN A 314 5.07 -11.42 8.17
C ASN A 314 6.14 -11.89 7.18
N SER A 315 6.35 -11.16 6.07
CA SER A 315 7.42 -11.50 5.11
C SER A 315 8.80 -11.28 5.71
N TYR A 316 8.94 -10.37 6.68
CA TYR A 316 10.19 -10.10 7.38
C TYR A 316 10.82 -11.36 7.98
N GLU A 317 10.07 -12.14 8.77
CA GLU A 317 10.60 -13.34 9.42
C GLU A 317 11.06 -14.39 8.41
N THR A 318 10.27 -14.58 7.34
CA THR A 318 10.61 -15.52 6.27
C THR A 318 11.85 -15.06 5.50
N SER A 319 11.97 -13.76 5.23
CA SER A 319 13.14 -13.20 4.55
C SER A 319 14.39 -13.26 5.41
N LEU A 320 14.29 -12.96 6.72
CA LEU A 320 15.43 -13.01 7.63
C LEU A 320 16.01 -14.43 7.72
N ALA A 321 15.15 -15.43 7.91
CA ALA A 321 15.56 -16.83 7.98
C ALA A 321 16.26 -17.32 6.68
N LYS A 322 15.84 -16.81 5.52
CA LYS A 322 16.44 -17.12 4.22
C LYS A 322 17.73 -16.38 3.94
N SER A 323 17.82 -15.12 4.34
CA SER A 323 18.95 -14.26 4.06
C SER A 323 20.18 -14.63 4.88
N VAL A 324 20.01 -15.01 6.14
CA VAL A 324 21.13 -15.24 7.07
C VAL A 324 20.94 -16.51 7.89
N PRO A 325 21.13 -17.69 7.27
CA PRO A 325 21.07 -18.95 8.00
C PRO A 325 22.27 -19.15 8.94
N PHE A 326 23.40 -18.47 8.71
CA PHE A 326 24.58 -18.50 9.58
C PHE A 326 24.79 -17.15 10.26
N ASP A 327 25.33 -17.12 11.48
CA ASP A 327 25.42 -15.86 12.23
C ASP A 327 26.38 -14.84 11.60
N ILE A 328 27.46 -15.32 10.97
CA ILE A 328 28.46 -14.50 10.29
C ILE A 328 28.85 -15.17 8.98
N GLU A 329 28.78 -14.41 7.90
CA GLU A 329 29.14 -14.86 6.56
C GLU A 329 30.01 -13.80 5.90
N VAL A 330 31.22 -14.18 5.52
CA VAL A 330 32.16 -13.31 4.83
C VAL A 330 32.57 -14.00 3.54
N SER A 331 32.60 -13.26 2.44
CA SER A 331 33.18 -13.76 1.21
C SER A 331 33.96 -12.69 0.47
N GLU A 332 35.00 -13.13 -0.23
CA GLU A 332 35.72 -12.30 -1.18
C GLU A 332 35.66 -12.94 -2.55
N ARG A 333 35.13 -12.20 -3.53
CA ARG A 333 35.07 -12.63 -4.93
C ARG A 333 36.25 -12.02 -5.70
N TYR A 334 36.89 -12.81 -6.55
CA TYR A 334 38.05 -12.41 -7.37
C TYR A 334 39.29 -11.97 -6.55
N GLY A 335 39.41 -12.45 -5.31
CA GLY A 335 40.52 -12.16 -4.42
C GLY A 335 40.76 -13.30 -3.43
N THR A 336 41.75 -13.12 -2.56
CA THR A 336 42.10 -14.06 -1.49
C THR A 336 41.74 -13.44 -0.15
N LEU A 337 40.76 -14.04 0.53
CA LEU A 337 40.31 -13.59 1.82
C LEU A 337 41.36 -13.91 2.88
N ASP A 338 41.76 -12.90 3.66
CA ASP A 338 42.56 -13.12 4.86
C ASP A 338 41.69 -13.73 5.97
N ILE A 339 41.56 -15.05 5.91
CA ILE A 339 40.73 -15.85 6.83
C ILE A 339 41.21 -15.71 8.27
N GLU A 340 42.52 -15.60 8.51
CA GLU A 340 43.08 -15.47 9.87
C GLU A 340 42.69 -14.13 10.48
N SER A 341 42.87 -13.03 9.76
CA SER A 341 42.40 -11.71 10.22
C SER A 341 40.89 -11.68 10.46
N CYS A 342 40.10 -12.33 9.59
CA CYS A 342 38.66 -12.42 9.76
C CYS A 342 38.29 -13.18 11.05
N ARG A 343 38.93 -14.34 11.27
CA ARG A 343 38.74 -15.19 12.46
C ARG A 343 39.11 -14.45 13.74
N ASP A 344 40.24 -13.75 13.75
CA ASP A 344 40.70 -12.99 14.91
C ASP A 344 39.75 -11.84 15.24
N PHE A 345 39.29 -11.10 14.23
CA PHE A 345 38.32 -10.02 14.42
C PHE A 345 37.02 -10.53 15.05
N VAL A 346 36.49 -11.65 14.53
CA VAL A 346 35.25 -12.25 15.00
C VAL A 346 35.39 -12.79 16.43
N ARG A 347 36.48 -13.52 16.73
CA ARG A 347 36.71 -14.09 18.06
C ARG A 347 36.96 -13.04 19.15
N GLN A 348 37.46 -11.86 18.79
CA GLN A 348 37.62 -10.74 19.72
C GLN A 348 36.29 -10.12 20.17
N ARG A 349 35.22 -10.26 19.36
CA ARG A 349 33.93 -9.59 19.60
C ARG A 349 32.80 -10.55 19.94
N SER A 350 32.89 -11.81 19.52
CA SER A 350 31.82 -12.80 19.66
C SER A 350 32.36 -14.15 20.11
N THR A 351 31.51 -14.92 20.79
CA THR A 351 31.84 -16.28 21.25
C THR A 351 31.52 -17.28 20.14
N VAL A 352 32.53 -17.65 19.35
CA VAL A 352 32.38 -18.57 18.21
C VAL A 352 32.19 -20.01 18.71
N THR A 353 31.11 -20.67 18.27
CA THR A 353 30.82 -22.08 18.56
C THR A 353 31.39 -22.99 17.48
N THR A 354 31.16 -22.64 16.20
CA THR A 354 31.65 -23.38 15.04
C THR A 354 32.03 -22.39 13.94
N GLU A 355 33.07 -22.73 13.18
CA GLU A 355 33.56 -21.93 12.06
C GLU A 355 33.99 -22.86 10.93
N HIS A 356 33.79 -22.43 9.68
CA HIS A 356 34.21 -23.17 8.49
C HIS A 356 34.61 -22.20 7.39
N SER A 357 35.69 -22.52 6.67
CA SER A 357 36.14 -21.75 5.52
C SER A 357 36.21 -22.66 4.30
N TYR A 358 35.75 -22.15 3.15
CA TYR A 358 35.65 -22.94 1.92
C TYR A 358 35.75 -22.06 0.67
N HIS A 359 35.83 -22.71 -0.48
CA HIS A 359 35.88 -22.05 -1.79
C HIS A 359 34.64 -22.41 -2.61
N ILE A 360 34.14 -21.44 -3.36
CA ILE A 360 33.18 -21.65 -4.44
C ILE A 360 33.95 -21.65 -5.74
N TYR A 361 33.74 -22.69 -6.54
CA TYR A 361 34.44 -22.93 -7.79
C TYR A 361 33.55 -22.56 -8.97
N ARG A 362 34.14 -21.93 -9.98
CA ARG A 362 33.48 -21.69 -11.27
C ARG A 362 33.79 -22.85 -12.20
N LEU A 363 32.76 -23.46 -12.78
CA LEU A 363 32.92 -24.51 -13.79
C LEU A 363 33.11 -23.86 -15.16
N ASN A 364 34.22 -24.14 -15.84
CA ASN A 364 34.52 -23.52 -17.14
C ASN A 364 33.60 -24.06 -18.26
N ASP A 365 33.20 -25.33 -18.17
CA ASP A 365 32.50 -26.05 -19.25
C ASP A 365 31.00 -26.25 -19.02
N SER A 366 30.43 -25.68 -17.94
CA SER A 366 29.03 -25.93 -17.54
C SER A 366 28.19 -24.65 -17.48
N GLU A 367 27.03 -24.68 -18.13
CA GLU A 367 26.03 -23.59 -18.19
C GLU A 367 24.60 -24.12 -18.01
N ILE A 368 24.45 -25.21 -17.27
CA ILE A 368 23.22 -25.96 -17.10
C ILE A 368 22.15 -25.11 -16.42
N ILE A 369 22.50 -24.38 -15.36
CA ILE A 369 21.53 -23.55 -14.63
C ILE A 369 21.02 -22.43 -15.55
N ALA A 370 21.92 -21.73 -16.25
CA ALA A 370 21.56 -20.65 -17.16
C ALA A 370 20.66 -21.13 -18.31
N THR A 371 20.98 -22.29 -18.88
CA THR A 371 20.26 -22.90 -20.01
C THR A 371 18.87 -23.39 -19.59
N LEU A 372 18.77 -24.16 -18.51
CA LEU A 372 17.50 -24.71 -18.03
C LEU A 372 16.52 -23.62 -17.57
N LEU A 373 17.05 -22.56 -16.97
CA LEU A 373 16.23 -21.45 -16.49
C LEU A 373 15.91 -20.43 -17.58
N LYS A 374 16.43 -20.59 -18.80
CA LYS A 374 16.31 -19.64 -19.92
C LYS A 374 16.78 -18.24 -19.53
N LYS A 375 17.87 -18.18 -18.76
CA LYS A 375 18.48 -16.94 -18.25
C LYS A 375 19.85 -16.64 -18.89
N LYS A 376 20.26 -17.43 -19.88
CA LYS A 376 21.51 -17.20 -20.61
C LYS A 376 21.54 -15.78 -21.18
N ARG A 377 22.58 -15.01 -20.84
CA ARG A 377 22.80 -13.66 -21.38
C ARG A 377 23.51 -13.74 -22.71
N SER A 378 23.17 -12.82 -23.62
CA SER A 378 23.90 -12.63 -24.86
C SER A 378 25.26 -11.99 -24.57
N GLU A 379 26.29 -12.54 -25.20
CA GLU A 379 27.63 -11.96 -25.28
C GLU A 379 27.58 -10.82 -26.32
N GLU A 380 27.19 -9.63 -25.90
CA GLU A 380 27.31 -8.40 -26.70
C GLU A 380 28.63 -7.69 -26.35
N ASN A 381 29.31 -7.14 -27.37
CA ASN A 381 30.73 -6.70 -27.34
C ASN A 381 31.20 -5.84 -26.14
N GLU A 382 30.32 -5.16 -25.38
CA GLU A 382 30.71 -4.36 -24.21
C GLU A 382 30.60 -5.12 -22.86
N PHE A 383 29.99 -6.31 -22.84
CA PHE A 383 29.73 -7.09 -21.62
C PHE A 383 30.08 -8.58 -21.76
N GLU A 384 30.90 -8.96 -22.74
CA GLU A 384 31.24 -10.35 -23.08
C GLU A 384 31.81 -11.12 -21.87
N ASP A 385 32.81 -10.56 -21.18
CA ASP A 385 33.41 -11.19 -19.98
C ASP A 385 32.41 -11.35 -18.81
N LEU A 386 31.47 -10.39 -18.68
CA LEU A 386 30.47 -10.42 -17.63
C LEU A 386 29.36 -11.45 -17.94
N ALA A 387 28.99 -11.57 -19.22
CA ALA A 387 28.03 -12.55 -19.70
C ALA A 387 28.59 -13.97 -19.58
N ASP A 388 29.85 -14.20 -19.97
CA ASP A 388 30.54 -15.49 -19.77
C ASP A 388 30.56 -15.87 -18.29
N SER A 389 31.06 -14.98 -17.41
CA SER A 389 31.13 -15.26 -15.98
C SER A 389 29.76 -15.58 -15.34
N GLN A 390 28.67 -14.96 -15.80
CA GLN A 390 27.34 -15.20 -15.27
C GLN A 390 26.64 -16.42 -15.86
N ASN A 391 26.99 -16.82 -17.08
CA ASN A 391 26.42 -18.00 -17.70
C ASN A 391 26.99 -19.29 -17.10
N LYS A 392 28.23 -19.26 -16.59
CA LYS A 392 28.88 -20.43 -15.97
C LYS A 392 28.26 -20.84 -14.64
N ASP A 393 28.22 -22.16 -14.43
CA ASP A 393 27.76 -22.75 -13.19
C ASP A 393 28.82 -22.65 -12.09
N ARG A 394 28.35 -22.65 -10.83
CA ARG A 394 29.19 -22.63 -9.64
C ARG A 394 28.98 -23.86 -8.79
N ALA A 395 30.04 -24.31 -8.15
CA ALA A 395 30.05 -25.52 -7.36
C ALA A 395 30.75 -25.37 -6.00
N ILE A 396 30.34 -26.22 -5.05
CA ILE A 396 30.95 -26.42 -3.74
C ILE A 396 31.34 -27.89 -3.56
N ARG A 397 32.41 -28.13 -2.80
CA ARG A 397 32.84 -29.49 -2.41
C ARG A 397 31.80 -30.16 -1.51
N LEU A 398 31.71 -31.48 -1.59
CA LEU A 398 30.82 -32.27 -0.76
C LEU A 398 31.20 -32.18 0.72
N SER A 399 32.50 -32.18 1.04
CA SER A 399 32.97 -32.02 2.42
C SER A 399 32.57 -30.67 3.02
N ASP A 400 32.78 -29.59 2.28
CA ASP A 400 32.40 -28.23 2.69
C ASP A 400 30.89 -28.08 2.85
N TYR A 401 30.13 -28.60 1.89
CA TYR A 401 28.68 -28.63 1.97
C TYR A 401 28.18 -29.37 3.21
N ASN A 402 28.76 -30.53 3.51
CA ASN A 402 28.42 -31.31 4.71
C ASN A 402 28.86 -30.64 6.02
N ALA A 403 29.98 -29.91 6.03
CA ALA A 403 30.41 -29.14 7.19
C ALA A 403 29.39 -28.04 7.52
N LEU A 404 28.93 -27.32 6.50
CA LEU A 404 27.92 -26.28 6.64
C LEU A 404 26.54 -26.86 7.04
N LEU A 405 26.14 -28.04 6.53
CA LEU A 405 24.93 -28.72 7.01
C LEU A 405 25.01 -29.08 8.50
N LYS A 406 26.17 -29.55 8.97
CA LYS A 406 26.40 -29.83 10.39
C LYS A 406 26.31 -28.56 11.25
N MET A 407 26.84 -27.44 10.76
CA MET A 407 26.71 -26.14 11.46
C MET A 407 25.25 -25.72 11.65
N LEU A 408 24.38 -26.05 10.69
CA LEU A 408 22.94 -25.83 10.77
C LEU A 408 22.16 -26.93 11.51
N GLY A 409 22.85 -27.94 12.07
CA GLY A 409 22.23 -29.07 12.76
C GLY A 409 21.43 -30.01 11.85
N ARG A 410 21.75 -30.07 10.55
CA ARG A 410 21.05 -30.88 9.53
C ARG A 410 21.82 -32.18 9.22
N GLU A 411 21.11 -33.15 8.67
CA GLU A 411 21.70 -34.43 8.23
C GLU A 411 22.63 -34.23 7.03
N THR A 412 23.79 -34.88 7.05
CA THR A 412 24.76 -34.84 5.95
C THR A 412 24.34 -35.71 4.78
N VAL A 413 24.76 -35.34 3.58
CA VAL A 413 24.48 -36.08 2.35
C VAL A 413 25.72 -36.84 1.86
N SER A 414 25.50 -37.89 1.06
CA SER A 414 26.56 -38.66 0.42
C SER A 414 26.39 -38.68 -1.10
N LEU A 415 27.49 -38.64 -1.84
CA LEU A 415 27.53 -38.75 -3.30
C LEU A 415 28.45 -39.91 -3.70
N LYS A 416 28.11 -40.60 -4.79
CA LYS A 416 29.08 -41.43 -5.52
C LYS A 416 29.99 -40.55 -6.39
N THR A 417 31.05 -41.13 -6.91
CA THR A 417 32.05 -40.45 -7.76
C THR A 417 31.50 -39.89 -9.07
N ASP A 418 30.34 -40.38 -9.54
CA ASP A 418 29.66 -39.97 -10.78
C ASP A 418 28.31 -39.27 -10.52
N GLU A 419 28.05 -38.84 -9.28
CA GLU A 419 26.79 -38.21 -8.87
C GLU A 419 27.02 -36.75 -8.39
N TYR A 420 26.03 -35.89 -8.57
CA TYR A 420 26.03 -34.53 -8.00
C TYR A 420 24.65 -34.14 -7.44
N TYR A 421 24.61 -33.13 -6.56
CA TYR A 421 23.37 -32.51 -6.08
C TYR A 421 23.22 -31.09 -6.64
N ILE A 422 21.97 -30.65 -6.79
CA ILE A 422 21.63 -29.23 -6.94
C ILE A 422 21.00 -28.77 -5.63
N GLN A 423 21.60 -27.79 -4.98
CA GLN A 423 21.05 -27.15 -3.80
C GLN A 423 20.33 -25.87 -4.23
N THR A 424 19.07 -25.68 -3.86
CA THR A 424 18.33 -24.43 -4.13
C THR A 424 17.29 -24.09 -3.06
N ASP A 425 17.15 -22.80 -2.74
CA ASP A 425 16.12 -22.26 -1.84
C ASP A 425 14.85 -21.82 -2.60
N GLU A 426 14.89 -21.91 -3.93
CA GLU A 426 13.81 -21.55 -4.84
C GLU A 426 13.03 -22.80 -5.28
N GLU A 427 11.92 -23.08 -4.58
CA GLU A 427 11.06 -24.25 -4.84
C GLU A 427 10.58 -24.33 -6.32
N TYR A 428 10.34 -23.18 -6.95
CA TYR A 428 9.97 -23.10 -8.36
C TYR A 428 11.06 -23.65 -9.30
N TYR A 429 12.33 -23.35 -9.02
CA TYR A 429 13.46 -23.86 -9.80
C TYR A 429 13.75 -25.31 -9.47
N ALA A 430 13.58 -25.71 -8.20
CA ALA A 430 13.73 -27.09 -7.79
C ALA A 430 12.84 -28.05 -8.62
N GLY A 431 11.56 -27.70 -8.80
CA GLY A 431 10.64 -28.49 -9.63
C GLY A 431 11.00 -28.53 -11.12
N LYS A 432 11.78 -27.57 -11.64
CA LYS A 432 12.31 -27.64 -13.01
C LYS A 432 13.52 -28.58 -13.08
N PHE A 433 14.42 -28.50 -12.11
CA PHE A 433 15.61 -29.35 -12.04
C PHE A 433 15.22 -30.83 -11.86
N GLU A 434 14.27 -31.12 -10.96
CA GLU A 434 13.77 -32.48 -10.72
C GLU A 434 13.12 -33.11 -11.97
N LYS A 435 12.49 -32.31 -12.84
CA LYS A 435 11.89 -32.78 -14.09
C LYS A 435 12.88 -32.93 -15.23
N ALA A 436 13.86 -32.03 -15.30
CA ALA A 436 14.82 -32.00 -16.38
C ALA A 436 15.92 -33.07 -16.22
N LEU A 437 16.23 -33.46 -14.97
CA LEU A 437 17.30 -34.43 -14.64
C LEU A 437 18.61 -34.15 -15.43
N PRO A 438 19.17 -32.94 -15.32
CA PRO A 438 20.33 -32.56 -16.12
C PRO A 438 21.54 -33.47 -15.87
N THR A 439 22.15 -33.91 -16.96
CA THR A 439 23.50 -34.46 -16.96
C THR A 439 24.51 -33.32 -16.92
N LEU A 440 25.48 -33.40 -16.02
CA LEU A 440 26.56 -32.43 -15.88
C LEU A 440 27.85 -32.97 -16.48
N THR A 441 28.48 -32.21 -17.37
CA THR A 441 29.80 -32.54 -17.92
C THR A 441 30.80 -31.47 -17.50
N THR A 442 31.85 -31.88 -16.79
CA THR A 442 32.93 -30.96 -16.37
C THR A 442 34.25 -31.72 -16.28
N GLU A 443 35.36 -31.10 -16.70
CA GLU A 443 36.70 -31.70 -16.71
C GLU A 443 36.74 -33.07 -17.45
N GLY A 444 35.92 -33.22 -18.50
CA GLY A 444 35.83 -34.45 -19.30
C GLY A 444 35.10 -35.63 -18.63
N LYS A 445 34.50 -35.44 -17.45
CA LYS A 445 33.68 -36.46 -16.76
C LYS A 445 32.19 -36.09 -16.77
N GLU A 446 31.35 -37.11 -16.86
CA GLU A 446 29.89 -37.00 -16.82
C GLU A 446 29.36 -37.34 -15.42
N TYR A 447 28.49 -36.48 -14.88
CA TYR A 447 27.86 -36.61 -13.56
C TYR A 447 26.34 -36.62 -13.69
N LYS A 448 25.69 -37.51 -12.95
CA LYS A 448 24.23 -37.66 -12.91
C LYS A 448 23.64 -36.95 -11.69
N LEU A 449 22.52 -36.26 -11.90
CA LEU A 449 21.81 -35.61 -10.81
C LEU A 449 21.21 -36.66 -9.88
N LYS A 450 21.65 -36.66 -8.61
CA LYS A 450 21.11 -37.57 -7.59
C LYS A 450 19.80 -37.07 -7.00
N ALA A 451 19.77 -35.81 -6.57
CA ALA A 451 18.54 -35.14 -6.12
C ALA A 451 18.71 -33.62 -6.15
N VAL A 452 17.61 -32.93 -5.88
CA VAL A 452 17.58 -31.49 -5.66
C VAL A 452 17.27 -31.23 -4.19
N GLN A 453 18.19 -30.60 -3.48
CA GLN A 453 18.03 -30.24 -2.08
C GLN A 453 17.34 -28.88 -1.98
N LYS A 454 16.19 -28.85 -1.27
CA LYS A 454 15.31 -27.69 -1.12
C LYS A 454 15.48 -27.10 0.28
N SER A 455 16.55 -26.35 0.51
CA SER A 455 16.82 -25.81 1.84
C SER A 455 17.52 -24.46 1.80
N ASP A 456 17.36 -23.65 2.84
CA ASP A 456 18.04 -22.35 2.91
C ASP A 456 19.50 -22.56 3.32
N PHE A 457 20.43 -21.98 2.56
CA PHE A 457 21.89 -22.19 2.69
C PHE A 457 22.71 -20.97 2.20
N ALA A 458 22.37 -19.76 2.64
CA ALA A 458 23.04 -18.51 2.28
C ALA A 458 23.09 -18.25 0.76
N GLN A 459 22.06 -18.72 0.05
CA GLN A 459 22.05 -18.78 -1.41
C GLN A 459 21.68 -17.45 -2.07
N ASN A 460 21.09 -16.51 -1.32
CA ASN A 460 20.70 -15.19 -1.83
C ASN A 460 21.81 -14.12 -1.68
N MET A 461 23.04 -14.53 -1.37
CA MET A 461 24.16 -13.61 -1.09
C MET A 461 25.51 -14.18 -1.51
N ILE A 462 25.83 -15.41 -1.07
CA ILE A 462 27.16 -16.01 -1.25
C ILE A 462 27.08 -17.28 -2.11
N ASN A 463 26.20 -18.22 -1.76
CA ASN A 463 26.06 -19.53 -2.41
C ASN A 463 25.05 -19.51 -3.58
N GLU A 464 25.19 -18.52 -4.47
CA GLU A 464 24.33 -18.30 -5.64
C GLU A 464 24.98 -18.82 -6.93
N SER A 465 24.17 -19.05 -7.96
CA SER A 465 24.64 -19.42 -9.31
C SER A 465 25.25 -18.21 -10.03
N GLY A 466 25.96 -18.43 -11.14
CA GLY A 466 26.41 -17.35 -12.01
C GLY A 466 25.28 -16.42 -12.48
N THR A 467 24.05 -16.94 -12.62
CA THR A 467 22.87 -16.18 -13.06
C THR A 467 22.11 -15.45 -11.93
N ASN A 468 22.73 -15.34 -10.75
CA ASN A 468 22.14 -14.81 -9.52
C ASN A 468 20.80 -15.51 -9.19
N THR A 469 20.79 -16.84 -9.29
CA THR A 469 19.71 -17.67 -8.73
C THR A 469 20.21 -18.27 -7.43
N GLY A 470 19.32 -18.50 -6.46
CA GLY A 470 19.66 -19.19 -5.23
C GLY A 470 19.87 -20.68 -5.46
N SER A 471 20.80 -21.05 -6.34
CA SER A 471 21.11 -22.42 -6.75
C SER A 471 22.62 -22.63 -6.82
N ILE A 472 23.13 -23.74 -6.30
CA ILE A 472 24.55 -24.11 -6.39
C ILE A 472 24.69 -25.62 -6.61
N LEU A 473 25.74 -26.02 -7.32
CA LEU A 473 26.05 -27.44 -7.55
C LEU A 473 26.91 -27.98 -6.41
N VAL A 474 26.64 -29.21 -5.96
CA VAL A 474 27.48 -29.90 -4.98
C VAL A 474 28.12 -31.11 -5.68
N LEU A 475 29.45 -31.12 -5.72
CA LEU A 475 30.25 -32.12 -6.44
C LEU A 475 31.18 -32.87 -5.47
N PRO A 476 31.61 -34.10 -5.82
CA PRO A 476 32.69 -34.78 -5.10
C PRO A 476 33.96 -33.93 -5.03
N ASP A 477 34.66 -33.97 -3.90
CA ASP A 477 35.83 -33.12 -3.64
C ASP A 477 36.94 -33.28 -4.69
N GLU A 478 37.15 -34.50 -5.17
CA GLU A 478 38.17 -34.83 -6.18
C GLU A 478 37.96 -34.08 -7.49
N THR A 479 36.70 -33.79 -7.85
CA THR A 479 36.32 -33.09 -9.08
C THR A 479 36.77 -31.63 -9.08
N LEU A 480 36.87 -31.01 -7.90
CA LEU A 480 37.13 -29.57 -7.76
C LEU A 480 38.60 -29.27 -7.42
N ASN A 481 39.47 -30.28 -7.38
CA ASN A 481 40.89 -30.09 -7.08
C ASN A 481 41.69 -29.42 -8.22
N THR A 482 41.25 -29.57 -9.47
CA THR A 482 41.91 -28.99 -10.65
C THR A 482 41.46 -27.56 -10.94
N LEU A 483 40.35 -27.11 -10.34
CA LEU A 483 39.75 -25.81 -10.59
C LEU A 483 40.24 -24.75 -9.60
N THR A 484 40.39 -23.52 -10.07
CA THR A 484 40.65 -22.37 -9.21
C THR A 484 39.36 -21.86 -8.58
N GLY A 485 39.42 -21.53 -7.28
CA GLY A 485 38.27 -20.96 -6.57
C GLY A 485 37.97 -19.54 -7.05
N GLU A 486 36.71 -19.25 -7.38
CA GLU A 486 36.25 -17.92 -7.78
C GLU A 486 36.02 -17.02 -6.55
N ARG A 487 35.57 -17.62 -5.46
CA ARG A 487 35.18 -16.91 -4.23
C ARG A 487 35.61 -17.68 -3.00
N GLN A 488 36.31 -17.02 -2.09
CA GLN A 488 36.66 -17.56 -0.78
C GLN A 488 35.62 -17.14 0.25
N CYS A 489 35.22 -18.06 1.12
CA CYS A 489 34.14 -17.87 2.07
C CYS A 489 34.59 -18.25 3.49
N TYR A 490 34.16 -17.48 4.49
CA TYR A 490 34.32 -17.75 5.91
C TYR A 490 32.98 -17.61 6.62
N PHE A 491 32.55 -18.69 7.27
CA PHE A 491 31.25 -18.81 7.91
C PHE A 491 31.46 -19.16 9.38
N ALA A 492 30.68 -18.55 10.28
CA ALA A 492 30.75 -18.82 11.71
C ALA A 492 29.38 -18.77 12.39
N MET A 493 29.22 -19.62 13.40
CA MET A 493 28.11 -19.61 14.37
C MET A 493 28.62 -19.10 15.71
N THR A 494 27.78 -18.35 16.41
CA THR A 494 28.11 -17.66 17.65
C THR A 494 27.09 -17.99 18.74
N ALA A 495 27.51 -17.99 20.01
CA ALA A 495 26.57 -18.12 21.13
C ALA A 495 25.73 -16.84 21.33
N ASP A 496 26.22 -15.71 20.82
CA ASP A 496 25.77 -14.35 21.04
C ASP A 496 25.37 -13.64 19.73
N ARG A 497 24.65 -14.36 18.84
CA ARG A 497 24.30 -13.87 17.50
C ARG A 497 23.62 -12.49 17.44
N GLU A 498 22.87 -12.10 18.47
CA GLU A 498 22.19 -10.80 18.55
C GLU A 498 23.16 -9.63 18.80
N GLN A 499 24.41 -9.89 19.20
CA GLN A 499 25.45 -8.88 19.44
C GLN A 499 26.39 -8.67 18.22
N THR A 500 26.05 -9.26 17.08
CA THR A 500 26.86 -9.21 15.84
C THR A 500 26.66 -7.92 15.03
N GLU A 501 26.51 -6.75 15.68
CA GLU A 501 26.22 -5.46 15.01
C GLU A 501 27.40 -4.84 14.24
N TYR A 502 28.53 -5.56 14.14
CA TYR A 502 29.79 -5.08 13.55
C TYR A 502 29.94 -5.36 12.04
N LYS A 503 28.84 -5.62 11.29
CA LYS A 503 28.85 -5.85 9.83
C LYS A 503 29.76 -4.87 9.07
N TYR A 504 29.54 -3.58 9.31
CA TYR A 504 30.24 -2.50 8.63
C TYR A 504 31.69 -2.35 9.08
N GLU A 505 31.97 -2.53 10.37
CA GLU A 505 33.33 -2.49 10.92
C GLU A 505 34.18 -3.63 10.36
N LEU A 506 33.63 -4.85 10.33
CA LEU A 506 34.29 -6.02 9.77
C LEU A 506 34.57 -5.83 8.27
N ARG A 507 33.58 -5.31 7.52
CA ARG A 507 33.78 -4.99 6.11
C ARG A 507 34.90 -3.98 5.90
N GLN A 508 34.88 -2.87 6.65
CA GLN A 508 35.90 -1.83 6.54
C GLN A 508 37.30 -2.36 6.91
N PHE A 509 37.40 -3.13 7.99
CA PHE A 509 38.65 -3.76 8.43
C PHE A 509 39.25 -4.67 7.36
N LEU A 510 38.42 -5.48 6.69
CA LEU A 510 38.86 -6.36 5.60
C LEU A 510 39.24 -5.57 4.34
N GLU A 511 38.51 -4.49 4.03
CA GLU A 511 38.83 -3.60 2.91
C GLU A 511 40.17 -2.85 3.14
N GLU A 512 40.48 -2.45 4.38
CA GLU A 512 41.75 -1.79 4.75
C GLU A 512 42.95 -2.74 4.73
N LYS A 513 42.76 -4.01 5.10
CA LYS A 513 43.80 -5.05 5.07
C LYS A 513 44.02 -5.70 3.71
N LYS A 514 43.29 -5.26 2.69
CA LYS A 514 43.31 -5.88 1.37
C LYS A 514 44.71 -5.83 0.75
N VAL A 515 45.27 -7.00 0.47
CA VAL A 515 46.61 -7.17 -0.13
C VAL A 515 46.56 -7.26 -1.67
N SER A 516 45.37 -7.48 -2.25
CA SER A 516 45.19 -7.73 -3.69
C SER A 516 45.29 -6.44 -4.53
N GLU A 517 46.16 -6.45 -5.55
CA GLU A 517 46.30 -5.40 -6.59
C GLU A 517 45.09 -5.34 -7.56
N GLY A 518 44.14 -6.29 -7.47
CA GLY A 518 42.99 -6.40 -8.38
C GLY A 518 41.64 -5.96 -7.80
N ALA A 519 40.64 -5.84 -8.68
CA ALA A 519 39.26 -5.55 -8.30
C ALA A 519 38.58 -6.76 -7.64
N SER A 520 38.80 -6.96 -6.33
CA SER A 520 38.03 -7.93 -5.53
C SER A 520 36.85 -7.29 -4.80
N PHE A 521 35.79 -8.08 -4.57
CA PHE A 521 34.58 -7.63 -3.88
C PHE A 521 34.38 -8.40 -2.58
N ILE A 522 34.43 -7.70 -1.45
CA ILE A 522 34.21 -8.26 -0.11
C ILE A 522 32.73 -8.07 0.26
N ALA A 523 32.06 -9.15 0.57
CA ALA A 523 30.72 -9.17 1.12
C ALA A 523 30.76 -9.68 2.56
N VAL A 524 30.17 -8.91 3.47
CA VAL A 524 30.06 -9.25 4.90
C VAL A 524 28.60 -9.20 5.30
N TYR A 525 28.14 -10.28 5.89
CA TYR A 525 26.81 -10.43 6.45
C TYR A 525 26.94 -10.92 7.89
N THR A 526 26.15 -10.34 8.76
CA THR A 526 26.06 -10.71 10.18
C THR A 526 24.59 -10.72 10.54
N TYR A 527 24.17 -11.66 11.39
CA TYR A 527 22.78 -11.81 11.78
C TYR A 527 22.17 -10.51 12.31
N ALA A 528 22.80 -9.82 13.27
CA ALA A 528 22.24 -8.59 13.84
C ALA A 528 22.21 -7.43 12.83
N GLY A 529 23.27 -7.29 12.02
CA GLY A 529 23.33 -6.28 10.94
C GLY A 529 22.22 -6.46 9.90
N GLU A 530 22.03 -7.67 9.39
CA GLU A 530 20.97 -7.99 8.42
C GLU A 530 19.58 -7.94 9.03
N LYS A 531 19.42 -8.40 10.28
CA LYS A 531 18.17 -8.25 11.04
C LYS A 531 17.74 -6.79 11.10
N SER A 532 18.66 -5.88 11.45
CA SER A 532 18.39 -4.44 11.50
C SER A 532 18.02 -3.86 10.12
N GLU A 533 18.74 -4.24 9.06
CA GLU A 533 18.47 -3.74 7.70
C GLU A 533 17.14 -4.24 7.14
N LEU A 534 16.85 -5.54 7.26
CA LEU A 534 15.59 -6.13 6.82
C LEU A 534 14.41 -5.61 7.64
N GLN A 535 14.58 -5.47 8.96
CA GLN A 535 13.55 -4.89 9.82
C GLN A 535 13.25 -3.45 9.37
N ALA A 536 14.29 -2.66 9.06
CA ALA A 536 14.13 -1.29 8.55
C ALA A 536 13.29 -1.25 7.27
N ILE A 537 13.60 -2.11 6.30
CA ILE A 537 12.86 -2.17 5.02
C ILE A 537 11.42 -2.62 5.24
N TYR A 538 11.21 -3.81 5.82
CA TYR A 538 9.89 -4.43 5.91
C TYR A 538 8.94 -3.69 6.86
N MET A 539 9.43 -3.28 8.04
CA MET A 539 8.59 -2.59 9.03
C MET A 539 8.26 -1.16 8.58
N MET A 540 9.18 -0.46 7.92
CA MET A 540 8.87 0.87 7.38
C MET A 540 7.86 0.79 6.23
N LEU A 541 8.00 -0.17 5.32
CA LEU A 541 7.00 -0.41 4.27
C LEU A 541 5.64 -0.77 4.86
N ALA A 542 5.60 -1.65 5.86
CA ALA A 542 4.37 -2.02 6.54
C ALA A 542 3.70 -0.80 7.20
N PHE A 543 4.49 0.03 7.90
CA PHE A 543 4.01 1.26 8.51
C PHE A 543 3.43 2.24 7.48
N ILE A 544 4.15 2.48 6.38
CA ILE A 544 3.71 3.38 5.29
C ILE A 544 2.37 2.91 4.71
N CYS A 545 2.26 1.60 4.41
CA CYS A 545 1.03 1.02 3.87
C CYS A 545 -0.13 1.10 4.86
N CYS A 546 0.14 0.84 6.15
CA CYS A 546 -0.86 0.95 7.22
C CYS A 546 -1.34 2.40 7.38
N TYR A 547 -0.40 3.36 7.37
CA TYR A 547 -0.70 4.79 7.50
C TYR A 547 -1.52 5.32 6.31
N ALA A 548 -1.14 4.94 5.09
CA ALA A 548 -1.90 5.25 3.88
C ALA A 548 -3.33 4.67 3.95
N ALA A 549 -3.47 3.42 4.40
CA ALA A 549 -4.77 2.80 4.56
C ALA A 549 -5.62 3.51 5.63
N PHE A 550 -5.02 3.90 6.75
CA PHE A 550 -5.69 4.66 7.81
C PHE A 550 -6.24 5.99 7.31
N ILE A 551 -5.46 6.75 6.53
CA ILE A 551 -5.93 7.98 5.88
C ILE A 551 -7.12 7.67 4.96
N CYS A 552 -7.02 6.64 4.12
CA CYS A 552 -8.11 6.27 3.22
C CYS A 552 -9.39 5.86 3.97
N ILE A 553 -9.27 5.13 5.09
CA ILE A 553 -10.39 4.79 5.97
C ILE A 553 -11.04 6.05 6.52
N PHE A 554 -10.23 6.96 7.06
CA PHE A 554 -10.71 8.24 7.59
C PHE A 554 -11.46 9.04 6.53
N ILE A 555 -10.91 9.14 5.32
CA ILE A 555 -11.54 9.88 4.22
C ILE A 555 -12.83 9.20 3.76
N CYS A 556 -12.86 7.88 3.67
CA CYS A 556 -14.08 7.12 3.42
C CYS A 556 -15.15 7.38 4.49
N ALA A 557 -14.80 7.25 5.76
CA ALA A 557 -15.71 7.43 6.88
C ALA A 557 -16.29 8.84 6.90
N THR A 558 -15.46 9.86 6.64
CA THR A 558 -15.88 11.27 6.63
C THR A 558 -16.80 11.59 5.46
N ILE A 559 -16.52 11.11 4.25
CA ILE A 559 -17.42 11.28 3.10
C ILE A 559 -18.77 10.63 3.38
N LEU A 560 -18.78 9.40 3.90
CA LEU A 560 -19.99 8.68 4.25
C LEU A 560 -20.79 9.41 5.35
N ALA A 561 -20.11 9.92 6.38
CA ALA A 561 -20.73 10.68 7.46
C ALA A 561 -21.38 11.98 6.94
N VAL A 562 -20.66 12.74 6.10
CA VAL A 562 -21.17 13.97 5.46
C VAL A 562 -22.38 13.68 4.59
N GLN A 563 -22.33 12.62 3.77
CA GLN A 563 -23.46 12.19 2.95
C GLN A 563 -24.66 11.81 3.81
N LEU A 564 -24.46 11.10 4.93
CA LEU A 564 -25.52 10.71 5.86
C LEU A 564 -26.16 11.92 6.55
N LEU A 565 -25.35 12.84 7.08
CA LEU A 565 -25.80 14.06 7.75
C LEU A 565 -26.62 14.94 6.81
N SER A 566 -26.10 15.17 5.60
CA SER A 566 -26.79 15.95 4.56
C SER A 566 -28.11 15.31 4.13
N SER A 567 -28.09 13.99 3.94
CA SER A 567 -29.24 13.22 3.48
C SER A 567 -30.35 13.18 4.52
N SER A 568 -30.02 13.01 5.80
CA SER A 568 -31.00 12.83 6.89
C SER A 568 -32.10 13.90 6.92
N LYS A 569 -31.75 15.19 6.78
CA LYS A 569 -32.72 16.31 6.76
C LYS A 569 -33.68 16.22 5.57
N LYS A 570 -33.17 15.85 4.39
CA LYS A 570 -33.95 15.82 3.14
C LYS A 570 -34.86 14.60 3.05
N TYR A 571 -34.39 13.44 3.50
CA TYR A 571 -35.15 12.20 3.41
C TYR A 571 -36.19 12.06 4.51
N ARG A 572 -36.01 12.73 5.65
CA ARG A 572 -37.03 12.80 6.70
C ARG A 572 -38.39 13.20 6.13
N TYR A 573 -38.44 14.27 5.33
CA TYR A 573 -39.67 14.71 4.68
C TYR A 573 -40.27 13.64 3.74
N GLN A 574 -39.43 12.91 3.01
CA GLN A 574 -39.91 11.88 2.07
C GLN A 574 -40.47 10.64 2.78
N TYR A 575 -39.87 10.23 3.90
CA TYR A 575 -40.37 9.12 4.71
C TYR A 575 -41.63 9.50 5.50
N GLU A 576 -41.73 10.74 5.96
CA GLU A 576 -42.95 11.26 6.60
C GLU A 576 -44.15 11.24 5.63
N GLN A 577 -43.94 11.64 4.36
CA GLN A 577 -44.98 11.53 3.34
C GLN A 577 -45.38 10.07 3.07
N LEU A 578 -44.43 9.14 3.12
CA LEU A 578 -44.70 7.71 2.95
C LEU A 578 -45.57 7.16 4.08
N GLN A 579 -45.33 7.57 5.34
CA GLN A 579 -46.17 7.21 6.49
C GLN A 579 -47.59 7.78 6.35
N ARG A 580 -47.71 9.05 5.93
CA ARG A 580 -49.03 9.67 5.69
C ARG A 580 -49.83 8.95 4.59
N MET A 581 -49.15 8.28 3.66
CA MET A 581 -49.75 7.45 2.62
C MET A 581 -50.05 6.00 3.09
N GLY A 582 -49.83 5.67 4.37
CA GLY A 582 -50.18 4.37 4.96
C GLY A 582 -49.03 3.38 5.15
N ALA A 583 -47.77 3.76 4.91
CA ALA A 583 -46.63 2.86 5.14
C ALA A 583 -46.32 2.70 6.64
N GLY A 584 -46.20 1.45 7.09
CA GLY A 584 -45.91 1.14 8.49
C GLY A 584 -44.46 1.40 8.90
N ASP A 585 -44.21 1.60 10.19
CA ASP A 585 -42.86 1.83 10.74
C ASP A 585 -41.88 0.68 10.44
N VAL A 586 -42.37 -0.56 10.40
CA VAL A 586 -41.56 -1.75 10.06
C VAL A 586 -41.13 -1.70 8.60
N GLU A 587 -42.03 -1.30 7.71
CA GLU A 587 -41.77 -1.18 6.28
C GLU A 587 -40.73 -0.10 6.01
N ILE A 588 -40.82 1.03 6.71
CA ILE A 588 -39.86 2.14 6.61
C ILE A 588 -38.49 1.75 7.12
N ARG A 589 -38.41 1.07 8.28
CA ARG A 589 -37.14 0.55 8.80
C ARG A 589 -36.48 -0.41 7.80
N ARG A 590 -37.27 -1.32 7.21
CA ARG A 590 -36.80 -2.26 6.18
C ARG A 590 -36.32 -1.53 4.93
N GLN A 591 -37.00 -0.47 4.50
CA GLN A 591 -36.57 0.35 3.36
C GLN A 591 -35.28 1.11 3.63
N ILE A 592 -35.17 1.76 4.80
CA ILE A 592 -33.94 2.43 5.23
C ILE A 592 -32.76 1.45 5.24
N TRP A 593 -32.97 0.24 5.79
CA TRP A 593 -31.92 -0.78 5.85
C TRP A 593 -31.45 -1.20 4.45
N LYS A 594 -32.38 -1.54 3.55
CA LYS A 594 -32.05 -1.89 2.16
C LYS A 594 -31.30 -0.77 1.43
N GLN A 595 -31.69 0.48 1.63
CA GLN A 595 -31.05 1.61 0.95
C GLN A 595 -29.64 1.86 1.47
N THR A 596 -29.46 1.81 2.78
CA THR A 596 -28.16 2.01 3.42
C THR A 596 -27.23 0.85 3.03
N LEU A 597 -27.73 -0.39 3.00
CA LEU A 597 -26.97 -1.56 2.61
C LEU A 597 -26.42 -1.41 1.19
N VAL A 598 -27.28 -1.03 0.22
CA VAL A 598 -26.83 -0.82 -1.15
C VAL A 598 -25.80 0.32 -1.23
N TYR A 599 -25.93 1.35 -0.41
CA TYR A 599 -24.98 2.47 -0.39
C TYR A 599 -23.59 2.08 0.12
N PHE A 600 -23.52 1.16 1.07
CA PHE A 600 -22.26 0.66 1.64
C PHE A 600 -21.66 -0.51 0.85
N ALA A 601 -22.49 -1.40 0.31
CA ALA A 601 -22.07 -2.60 -0.41
C ALA A 601 -21.62 -2.30 -1.85
N VAL A 602 -22.26 -1.35 -2.54
CA VAL A 602 -21.93 -1.04 -3.94
C VAL A 602 -20.49 -0.52 -4.09
N PRO A 603 -19.99 0.42 -3.27
CA PRO A 603 -18.61 0.91 -3.39
C PRO A 603 -17.54 -0.13 -3.05
N ILE A 604 -17.82 -1.12 -2.20
CA ILE A 604 -16.82 -2.11 -1.79
C ILE A 604 -16.76 -3.35 -2.71
N MET A 605 -17.85 -3.65 -3.42
CA MET A 605 -17.96 -4.83 -4.29
C MET A 605 -16.82 -4.96 -5.31
N LEU A 606 -16.54 -3.90 -6.08
CA LEU A 606 -15.53 -3.96 -7.13
C LEU A 606 -14.10 -3.92 -6.59
N PRO A 607 -13.77 -3.08 -5.59
CA PRO A 607 -12.49 -3.16 -4.89
C PRO A 607 -12.18 -4.55 -4.31
N PHE A 608 -13.16 -5.18 -3.67
CA PHE A 608 -12.99 -6.51 -3.09
C PHE A 608 -12.71 -7.56 -4.17
N LEU A 609 -13.39 -7.49 -5.31
CA LEU A 609 -13.14 -8.36 -6.46
C LEU A 609 -11.72 -8.16 -7.03
N PHE A 610 -11.26 -6.92 -7.16
CA PHE A 610 -9.87 -6.65 -7.58
C PHE A 610 -8.85 -7.23 -6.61
N VAL A 611 -9.08 -7.10 -5.30
CA VAL A 611 -8.20 -7.68 -4.28
C VAL A 611 -8.13 -9.20 -4.40
N ILE A 612 -9.25 -9.89 -4.59
CA ILE A 612 -9.26 -11.34 -4.84
C ILE A 612 -8.41 -11.70 -6.07
N ILE A 613 -8.54 -10.93 -7.15
CA ILE A 613 -7.75 -11.15 -8.37
C ILE A 613 -6.25 -10.93 -8.11
N TYR A 614 -5.86 -9.90 -7.37
CA TYR A 614 -4.44 -9.68 -7.06
C TYR A 614 -3.88 -10.80 -6.20
N VAL A 615 -4.61 -11.23 -5.16
CA VAL A 615 -4.18 -12.33 -4.28
C VAL A 615 -4.05 -13.62 -5.08
N ALA A 616 -5.01 -13.93 -5.96
CA ALA A 616 -4.94 -15.08 -6.85
C ALA A 616 -3.77 -14.99 -7.84
N GLY A 617 -3.54 -13.79 -8.42
CA GLY A 617 -2.42 -13.53 -9.33
C GLY A 617 -1.06 -13.69 -8.65
N ILE A 618 -0.89 -13.12 -7.45
CA ILE A 618 0.34 -13.27 -6.65
C ILE A 618 0.58 -14.75 -6.34
N SER A 619 -0.46 -15.49 -5.94
CA SER A 619 -0.36 -16.93 -5.64
C SER A 619 0.02 -17.77 -6.86
N TYR A 620 -0.47 -17.39 -8.04
CA TYR A 620 -0.20 -18.09 -9.30
C TYR A 620 1.20 -17.80 -9.86
N PHE A 621 1.62 -16.53 -9.85
CA PHE A 621 2.89 -16.10 -10.44
C PHE A 621 4.08 -16.20 -9.48
N SER A 622 3.84 -16.17 -8.17
CA SER A 622 4.86 -16.38 -7.15
C SER A 622 4.39 -17.50 -6.22
N PRO A 623 4.47 -18.78 -6.65
CA PRO A 623 4.14 -19.93 -5.81
C PRO A 623 5.03 -20.04 -4.56
N VAL A 624 6.09 -19.22 -4.49
CA VAL A 624 6.99 -19.03 -3.34
C VAL A 624 6.32 -18.28 -2.19
N VAL A 625 5.18 -17.61 -2.42
CA VAL A 625 4.43 -16.94 -1.35
C VAL A 625 3.77 -17.98 -0.46
N SER A 626 4.21 -18.05 0.80
CA SER A 626 3.68 -19.02 1.75
C SER A 626 2.17 -18.80 1.99
N LYS A 627 1.45 -19.89 2.24
CA LYS A 627 0.02 -19.83 2.61
C LYS A 627 -0.21 -18.93 3.83
N THR A 628 0.77 -18.87 4.74
CA THR A 628 0.76 -18.02 5.93
C THR A 628 0.72 -16.52 5.59
N LEU A 629 1.46 -16.09 4.55
CA LEU A 629 1.44 -14.70 4.10
C LEU A 629 0.08 -14.32 3.49
N LEU A 630 -0.51 -15.22 2.69
CA LEU A 630 -1.85 -15.02 2.12
C LEU A 630 -2.93 -14.99 3.22
N LEU A 631 -2.81 -15.84 4.23
CA LEU A 631 -3.69 -15.86 5.39
C LEU A 631 -3.60 -14.55 6.18
N SER A 632 -2.40 -14.00 6.35
CA SER A 632 -2.16 -12.73 7.03
C SER A 632 -2.78 -11.55 6.28
N PHE A 633 -2.61 -11.52 4.95
CA PHE A 633 -3.26 -10.54 4.07
C PHE A 633 -4.79 -10.63 4.19
N ALA A 634 -5.35 -11.85 4.14
CA ALA A 634 -6.79 -12.08 4.26
C ALA A 634 -7.32 -11.72 5.65
N GLY A 635 -6.58 -12.02 6.71
CA GLY A 635 -6.92 -11.73 8.10
C GLY A 635 -7.05 -10.23 8.36
N ALA A 636 -6.07 -9.43 7.92
CA ALA A 636 -6.13 -7.98 8.03
C ALA A 636 -7.34 -7.36 7.31
N ASN A 637 -7.62 -7.85 6.09
CA ASN A 637 -8.80 -7.44 5.34
C ASN A 637 -10.12 -7.90 5.98
N GLY A 638 -10.14 -9.08 6.60
CA GLY A 638 -11.27 -9.60 7.37
C GLY A 638 -11.61 -8.71 8.56
N ILE A 639 -10.60 -8.27 9.33
CA ILE A 639 -10.77 -7.32 10.42
C ILE A 639 -11.34 -5.98 9.91
N PHE A 640 -10.80 -5.46 8.80
CA PHE A 640 -11.34 -4.24 8.19
C PHE A 640 -12.81 -4.39 7.77
N LEU A 641 -13.16 -5.48 7.10
CA LEU A 641 -14.54 -5.74 6.67
C LEU A 641 -15.49 -5.86 7.86
N PHE A 642 -15.04 -6.45 8.97
CA PHE A 642 -15.79 -6.49 10.22
C PHE A 642 -16.06 -5.08 10.77
N ILE A 643 -15.01 -4.24 10.89
CA ILE A 643 -15.14 -2.85 11.36
C ILE A 643 -16.05 -2.04 10.43
N TYR A 644 -15.90 -2.20 9.11
CA TYR A 644 -16.75 -1.55 8.10
C TYR A 644 -18.22 -1.99 8.23
N GLY A 645 -18.47 -3.27 8.53
CA GLY A 645 -19.79 -3.82 8.83
C GLY A 645 -20.40 -3.24 10.12
N CYS A 646 -19.62 -3.12 11.20
CA CYS A 646 -20.05 -2.45 12.43
C CYS A 646 -20.42 -0.98 12.16
N TYR A 647 -19.59 -0.26 11.40
CA TYR A 647 -19.86 1.13 11.03
C TYR A 647 -21.15 1.27 10.21
N PHE A 648 -21.42 0.33 9.31
CA PHE A 648 -22.70 0.25 8.58
C PHE A 648 -23.90 0.06 9.53
N ILE A 649 -23.81 -0.86 10.49
CA ILE A 649 -24.89 -1.12 11.45
C ILE A 649 -25.18 0.12 12.29
N ILE A 650 -24.13 0.73 12.88
CA ILE A 650 -24.25 1.95 13.68
C ILE A 650 -24.91 3.07 12.86
N THR A 651 -24.45 3.24 11.62
CA THR A 651 -25.00 4.23 10.68
C THR A 651 -26.48 4.00 10.41
N CYS A 652 -26.89 2.74 10.18
CA CYS A 652 -28.28 2.40 9.92
C CYS A 652 -29.16 2.66 11.15
N LEU A 653 -28.70 2.27 12.33
CA LEU A 653 -29.42 2.50 13.60
C LEU A 653 -29.58 4.00 13.88
N GLN A 654 -28.52 4.79 13.71
CA GLN A 654 -28.56 6.23 13.90
C GLN A 654 -29.53 6.90 12.92
N TYR A 655 -29.54 6.45 11.67
CA TYR A 655 -30.45 6.99 10.66
C TYR A 655 -31.92 6.65 10.94
N GLN A 656 -32.22 5.41 11.34
CA GLN A 656 -33.55 5.02 11.78
C GLN A 656 -34.01 5.83 12.99
N LYS A 657 -33.14 6.00 13.99
CA LYS A 657 -33.40 6.80 15.19
C LYS A 657 -33.72 8.26 14.83
N ASN A 658 -32.93 8.88 13.97
CA ASN A 658 -33.13 10.27 13.55
C ASN A 658 -34.44 10.48 12.79
N VAL A 659 -34.85 9.52 11.95
CA VAL A 659 -36.12 9.59 11.21
C VAL A 659 -37.32 9.38 12.14
N LEU A 660 -37.23 8.46 13.11
CA LEU A 660 -38.36 8.05 13.96
C LEU A 660 -38.51 8.87 15.28
N GLN A 661 -37.42 9.26 15.97
CA GLN A 661 -37.51 9.89 17.31
C GLN A 661 -38.01 11.33 17.31
N GLN A 662 -37.71 12.11 16.27
CA GLN A 662 -38.11 13.51 16.21
C GLN A 662 -39.61 13.68 15.92
N GLN A 663 -40.31 12.59 15.56
CA GLN A 663 -41.77 12.54 15.41
C GLN A 663 -42.50 12.36 16.74
N LYS A 664 -41.98 11.59 17.71
CA LYS A 664 -42.58 11.54 19.06
C LYS A 664 -42.67 12.93 19.69
N LYS A 665 -41.65 13.78 19.46
CA LYS A 665 -41.66 15.19 19.89
C LYS A 665 -42.64 16.09 19.13
N LEU A 666 -43.02 15.76 17.89
CA LEU A 666 -44.00 16.53 17.10
C LEU A 666 -45.44 16.09 17.39
N HIS A 667 -45.66 14.79 17.59
CA HIS A 667 -46.97 14.26 17.96
C HIS A 667 -47.39 14.74 19.35
N LEU A 668 -46.48 14.76 20.33
CA LEU A 668 -46.72 15.34 21.66
C LEU A 668 -46.99 16.86 21.62
N ARG A 669 -46.48 17.56 20.60
CA ARG A 669 -46.63 19.02 20.46
C ARG A 669 -47.84 19.44 19.63
N ASN A 670 -48.52 18.49 18.99
CA ASN A 670 -49.81 18.67 18.33
C ASN A 670 -50.97 18.11 19.17
N LEU A 671 -50.66 17.37 20.24
CA LEU A 671 -51.62 16.86 21.25
C LEU A 671 -51.68 17.77 22.50
N LEU A 672 -50.69 18.64 22.67
CA LEU A 672 -50.70 19.84 23.54
C LEU A 672 -51.01 21.04 22.66
#